data_AF-A0A9E5SFE2-F1
#
_entry.id   AF-A0A9E5SFE2-F1
#
_cell.length_a   1.000
_cell.length_b   1.000
_cell.length_c   1.000
_cell.angle_alpha   90.00
_cell.angle_beta   90.00
_cell.angle_gamma   90.00
#
_symmetry.space_group_name_H-M   'P 1'
#
loop_
_entity.id
_entity.type
_entity.pdbx_description
1 polymer ?
#
loop_
_entity_poly.entity_id
_entity_poly.type
_entity_poly.pdbx_seq_one_letter_code
_entity_poly.pdbx_strand_id
1 'polypeptide(L)'
;MPMQEVSADLVLNATISAKEANVRSSTSSASTLVATLNSGHRVMVEGEPIPGEMVTAYNSDLWYLITFVDTEGVQQSGYILAPFVVLDVAYTEDPAFEEMILDFPESYKFYLRMLHTQYPLWRFEPQMISLDWNTVVQNESGIGRSLIWNGRNDAWKSAHTVNDASLPGWQPNIADAYNWLTNQYVVYDAGGWVNASSGIIGYYMDPRNFLTDTQVFQFLKLSYDPALQNRDGVVNMLSGTTMASTQIVNSAGAAISYADAFMDAAITYNVNPYFLAARVRQEVVLGDGSFSGSASGNYPNYQGFYNFYNIGASSSTDPIALALRFAQSTSSDPAKNHGRPWNTPYKAILGGASWIDAGYISVGQDTLYLQKWHVIPIPIWGLYNHQYMTNIEAAASEATKLKSAYTCPGSLPLTEQVLTFKIPIYQNMPESRVPPPAKLGNPNNWLTSLSVEGIPLTPSFDPNILQYDILVSSATTSINVSAIKASTLSTVSGLGVCELSVGVNAIDISVIAQNGIVKTYTINVVRMDETQVPQFTTTYTVQGAYIRGVHEKQSINDFLATIIPNEGYVVELFDVTGAPKALDAVMCTGDIFKVKNAAGEQVNYYIISVIGDASGDGRINSYDLTIIAKYVIKELAFSGSSIQSADVNNDGRVNSYDLTLIAKHVIKVTPLY
;
A
#
# COMPACT_ATOMS: atom_id res chain seq x y z
N MET A 1 -9.96 1.24 18.56
CA MET A 1 -9.06 2.32 19.03
C MET A 1 -7.84 2.31 18.13
N PRO A 2 -7.37 3.48 17.65
CA PRO A 2 -6.07 3.53 16.99
C PRO A 2 -5.02 3.05 18.00
N MET A 3 -4.27 2.01 17.64
CA MET A 3 -3.18 1.52 18.49
C MET A 3 -2.12 2.61 18.54
N GLN A 4 -1.75 2.99 19.77
CA GLN A 4 -0.46 3.59 20.07
C GLN A 4 0.59 2.84 19.24
N GLU A 5 1.49 3.55 18.54
CA GLU A 5 2.66 2.90 17.92
C GLU A 5 3.16 1.89 18.95
N VAL A 6 3.17 0.60 18.59
CA VAL A 6 3.70 -0.44 19.47
C VAL A 6 5.13 -0.01 19.67
N SER A 7 5.39 0.69 20.78
CA SER A 7 6.74 1.04 21.19
C SER A 7 7.43 -0.30 21.20
N ALA A 8 8.40 -0.43 20.32
CA ALA A 8 9.04 -1.70 20.09
C ALA A 8 9.63 -2.20 21.41
N ASP A 9 8.90 -3.06 22.10
CA ASP A 9 9.43 -4.00 23.07
C ASP A 9 10.23 -5.01 22.23
N LEU A 10 11.33 -4.52 21.66
CA LEU A 10 12.32 -5.23 20.88
C LEU A 10 13.36 -5.77 21.86
N VAL A 11 13.71 -7.05 21.69
CA VAL A 11 14.28 -7.92 22.75
C VAL A 11 15.72 -7.66 23.13
N LEU A 12 16.38 -6.70 22.52
CA LEU A 12 17.80 -6.46 22.75
C LEU A 12 18.03 -5.04 23.20
N ASN A 13 17.69 -4.79 24.45
CA ASN A 13 18.19 -3.62 25.11
C ASN A 13 19.69 -3.75 25.33
N ALA A 14 20.40 -2.71 24.97
CA ALA A 14 21.80 -2.53 25.26
C ALA A 14 22.04 -1.13 25.82
N THR A 15 23.19 -0.97 26.46
CA THR A 15 23.63 0.29 27.00
C THR A 15 24.95 0.69 26.37
N ILE A 16 25.08 1.97 25.99
CA ILE A 16 26.34 2.50 25.50
C ILE A 16 27.33 2.61 26.66
N SER A 17 28.51 2.00 26.53
CA SER A 17 29.57 1.99 27.54
C SER A 17 30.58 3.11 27.39
N ALA A 18 30.74 3.65 26.17
CA ALA A 18 31.70 4.69 25.89
C ALA A 18 31.18 6.06 26.32
N LYS A 19 32.10 6.95 26.74
CA LYS A 19 31.78 8.34 27.10
C LYS A 19 31.04 9.06 25.97
N GLU A 20 31.53 8.88 24.74
CA GLU A 20 30.95 9.36 23.50
C GLU A 20 31.13 8.26 22.44
N ALA A 21 30.06 7.90 21.73
CA ALA A 21 30.06 6.90 20.67
C ALA A 21 29.32 7.43 19.44
N ASN A 22 30.02 7.47 18.30
CA ASN A 22 29.44 7.94 17.05
C ASN A 22 28.65 6.83 16.37
N VAL A 23 27.40 7.13 16.04
CA VAL A 23 26.52 6.32 15.21
C VAL A 23 26.63 6.79 13.77
N ARG A 24 26.81 5.86 12.85
CA ARG A 24 27.21 6.09 11.47
C ARG A 24 26.19 5.50 10.49
N SER A 25 26.06 6.11 9.31
CA SER A 25 25.10 5.64 8.29
C SER A 25 25.47 4.30 7.64
N SER A 26 26.76 3.92 7.70
CA SER A 26 27.25 2.60 7.31
C SER A 26 28.33 2.13 8.29
N THR A 27 28.85 0.92 8.13
CA THR A 27 29.92 0.33 8.95
C THR A 27 31.31 0.95 8.69
N SER A 28 31.36 2.27 8.47
CA SER A 28 32.57 3.04 8.25
C SER A 28 32.55 4.34 9.06
N SER A 29 33.70 4.66 9.66
CA SER A 29 33.95 5.87 10.43
C SER A 29 33.91 7.14 9.57
N ALA A 30 34.11 7.01 8.26
CA ALA A 30 34.04 8.10 7.28
C ALA A 30 32.61 8.38 6.79
N SER A 31 31.66 7.49 7.06
CA SER A 31 30.27 7.68 6.63
C SER A 31 29.55 8.77 7.42
N THR A 32 28.40 9.21 6.91
CA THR A 32 27.58 10.27 7.52
C THR A 32 27.35 9.97 9.00
N LEU A 33 27.64 10.96 9.86
CA LEU A 33 27.33 10.91 11.27
C LEU A 33 25.81 11.01 11.42
N VAL A 34 25.21 9.99 12.01
CA VAL A 34 23.77 9.95 12.31
C VAL A 34 23.53 10.63 13.66
N ALA A 35 24.26 10.22 14.69
CA ALA A 35 24.19 10.80 16.03
C ALA A 35 25.47 10.51 16.84
N THR A 36 25.61 11.16 17.99
CA THR A 36 26.61 10.81 19.02
C THR A 36 25.88 10.46 20.31
N LEU A 37 26.08 9.24 20.80
CA LEU A 37 25.46 8.72 22.01
C LEU A 37 26.45 8.71 23.17
N ASN A 38 25.95 9.00 24.37
CA ASN A 38 26.77 9.06 25.58
C ASN A 38 26.63 7.79 26.42
N SER A 39 27.57 7.57 27.33
CA SER A 39 27.53 6.46 28.29
C SER A 39 26.19 6.40 29.02
N GLY A 40 25.62 5.21 29.15
CA GLY A 40 24.32 4.99 29.78
C GLY A 40 23.12 5.15 28.83
N HIS A 41 23.32 5.64 27.61
CA HIS A 41 22.22 5.74 26.63
C HIS A 41 21.71 4.36 26.26
N ARG A 42 20.38 4.20 26.23
CA ARG A 42 19.70 2.94 25.94
C ARG A 42 19.48 2.82 24.44
N VAL A 43 19.89 1.69 23.88
CA VAL A 43 19.76 1.41 22.45
C VAL A 43 19.18 0.01 22.27
N MET A 44 18.69 -0.23 21.06
CA MET A 44 18.24 -1.54 20.62
C MET A 44 19.20 -2.08 19.57
N VAL A 45 19.66 -3.31 19.75
CA VAL A 45 20.59 -3.97 18.80
C VAL A 45 19.82 -4.78 17.77
N GLU A 46 20.21 -4.65 16.50
CA GLU A 46 19.48 -5.18 15.35
C GLU A 46 20.16 -6.39 14.68
N GLY A 47 20.66 -7.34 15.45
CA GLY A 47 21.34 -8.53 14.93
C GLY A 47 22.73 -8.73 15.52
N GLU A 48 23.44 -9.76 15.06
CA GLU A 48 24.88 -9.91 15.32
C GLU A 48 25.65 -8.68 14.81
N PRO A 49 26.79 -8.33 15.41
CA PRO A 49 27.63 -7.28 14.84
C PRO A 49 28.23 -7.79 13.53
N ILE A 50 28.24 -6.94 12.51
CA ILE A 50 28.78 -7.27 11.20
C ILE A 50 30.16 -6.65 11.00
N PRO A 51 31.04 -7.27 10.18
CA PRO A 51 32.31 -6.67 9.80
C PRO A 51 32.12 -5.35 9.04
N GLY A 52 33.06 -4.42 9.28
CA GLY A 52 33.11 -3.11 8.66
C GLY A 52 34.53 -2.57 8.60
N GLU A 53 34.66 -1.26 8.65
CA GLU A 53 35.96 -0.60 8.78
C GLU A 53 36.60 -0.97 10.12
N MET A 54 37.84 -1.44 10.04
CA MET A 54 38.71 -1.66 11.20
C MET A 54 39.03 -0.33 11.87
N VAL A 55 38.58 -0.13 13.10
CA VAL A 55 38.93 1.07 13.88
C VAL A 55 40.03 0.73 14.87
N THR A 56 41.27 1.00 14.45
CA THR A 56 42.51 0.63 15.16
C THR A 56 42.54 1.08 16.62
N ALA A 57 41.94 2.23 16.95
CA ALA A 57 41.89 2.76 18.31
C ALA A 57 41.14 1.84 19.30
N TYR A 58 40.21 1.01 18.82
CA TYR A 58 39.40 0.11 19.64
C TYR A 58 39.65 -1.36 19.34
N ASN A 59 40.58 -1.66 18.43
CA ASN A 59 40.89 -3.02 17.98
C ASN A 59 39.63 -3.84 17.62
N SER A 60 38.68 -3.20 16.93
CA SER A 60 37.47 -3.84 16.41
C SER A 60 37.16 -3.38 14.99
N ASP A 61 36.80 -4.34 14.13
CA ASP A 61 36.15 -4.16 12.83
C ASP A 61 34.66 -4.53 12.88
N LEU A 62 34.15 -4.91 14.05
CA LEU A 62 32.75 -5.31 14.25
C LEU A 62 31.87 -4.10 14.62
N TRP A 63 30.70 -4.03 13.97
CA TRP A 63 29.73 -2.95 14.13
C TRP A 63 28.32 -3.51 14.34
N TYR A 64 27.62 -3.03 15.36
CA TYR A 64 26.19 -3.28 15.51
C TYR A 64 25.39 -2.26 14.71
N LEU A 65 24.35 -2.73 14.02
CA LEU A 65 23.22 -1.86 13.68
C LEU A 65 22.38 -1.67 14.95
N ILE A 66 22.11 -0.41 15.31
CA ILE A 66 21.28 -0.07 16.45
C ILE A 66 20.12 0.84 16.05
N THR A 67 19.04 0.77 16.81
CA THR A 67 17.96 1.75 16.84
C THR A 67 17.92 2.45 18.19
N PHE A 68 17.67 3.75 18.19
CA PHE A 68 17.64 4.57 19.40
C PHE A 68 16.68 5.75 19.21
N VAL A 69 16.28 6.37 20.32
CA VAL A 69 15.46 7.58 20.29
C VAL A 69 16.38 8.77 20.56
N ASP A 70 16.40 9.73 19.65
CA ASP A 70 17.22 10.93 19.81
C ASP A 70 16.63 11.89 20.86
N THR A 71 17.32 13.02 21.09
CA THR A 71 16.90 14.03 22.06
C THR A 71 15.58 14.71 21.73
N GLU A 72 15.09 14.60 20.50
CA GLU A 72 13.83 15.16 20.02
C GLU A 72 12.67 14.14 20.09
N GLY A 73 12.95 12.93 20.59
CA GLY A 73 11.96 11.85 20.68
C GLY A 73 11.76 11.11 19.36
N VAL A 74 12.65 11.29 18.38
CA VAL A 74 12.55 10.65 17.06
C VAL A 74 13.38 9.37 17.06
N GLN A 75 12.78 8.27 16.60
CA GLN A 75 13.49 7.01 16.43
C GLN A 75 14.44 7.10 15.22
N GLN A 76 15.72 6.81 15.44
CA GLN A 76 16.76 6.75 14.43
C GLN A 76 17.46 5.39 14.45
N SER A 77 18.17 5.06 13.37
CA SER A 77 18.97 3.84 13.27
C SER A 77 20.33 4.14 12.64
N GLY A 78 21.35 3.36 13.00
CA GLY A 78 22.67 3.43 12.39
C GLY A 78 23.67 2.48 13.02
N TYR A 79 24.89 2.47 12.49
CA TYR A 79 25.95 1.56 12.88
C TYR A 79 26.85 2.16 13.96
N ILE A 80 27.17 1.35 14.97
CA ILE A 80 28.04 1.71 16.09
C ILE A 80 29.06 0.59 16.32
N LEU A 81 30.30 0.92 16.69
CA LEU A 81 31.33 -0.06 16.99
C LEU A 81 30.92 -0.99 18.13
N ALA A 82 31.10 -2.30 17.93
CA ALA A 82 30.69 -3.33 18.89
C ALA A 82 31.25 -3.14 20.31
N PRO A 83 32.52 -2.72 20.52
CA PRO A 83 33.05 -2.45 21.87
C PRO A 83 32.30 -1.40 22.69
N PHE A 84 31.49 -0.54 22.05
CA PHE A 84 30.71 0.49 22.73
C PHE A 84 29.35 0.01 23.22
N VAL A 85 28.93 -1.19 22.83
CA VAL A 85 27.60 -1.71 23.11
C VAL A 85 27.72 -2.83 24.14
N VAL A 86 27.05 -2.64 25.27
CA VAL A 86 26.91 -3.67 26.30
C VAL A 86 25.49 -4.19 26.25
N LEU A 87 25.31 -5.42 25.77
CA LEU A 87 24.01 -6.09 25.79
C LEU A 87 23.58 -6.34 27.25
N ASP A 88 22.31 -6.12 27.55
CA ASP A 88 21.77 -6.41 28.89
C ASP A 88 21.83 -7.91 29.24
N VAL A 89 21.80 -8.74 28.20
CA VAL A 89 21.83 -10.20 28.29
C VAL A 89 22.82 -10.71 27.25
N ALA A 90 23.80 -11.52 27.68
CA ALA A 90 24.79 -12.13 26.81
C ALA A 90 24.55 -13.64 26.72
N TYR A 91 24.46 -14.17 25.50
CA TYR A 91 24.31 -15.59 25.28
C TYR A 91 25.58 -16.35 25.67
N THR A 92 25.40 -17.45 26.40
CA THR A 92 26.44 -18.44 26.65
C THR A 92 26.07 -19.69 25.87
N GLU A 93 27.04 -20.25 25.15
CA GLU A 93 26.82 -21.41 24.28
C GLU A 93 26.17 -22.58 25.04
N ASP A 94 25.06 -23.05 24.49
CA ASP A 94 24.27 -24.18 24.95
C ASP A 94 24.14 -25.16 23.78
N PRO A 95 24.91 -26.27 23.78
CA PRO A 95 24.92 -27.20 22.65
C PRO A 95 23.56 -27.81 22.33
N ALA A 96 22.69 -28.00 23.33
CA ALA A 96 21.35 -28.53 23.10
C ALA A 96 20.45 -27.50 22.41
N PHE A 97 20.65 -26.23 22.73
CA PHE A 97 19.97 -25.12 22.08
C PHE A 97 20.45 -24.91 20.63
N GLU A 98 21.76 -24.92 20.39
CA GLU A 98 22.32 -24.76 19.04
C GLU A 98 21.86 -25.89 18.10
N GLU A 99 21.75 -27.12 18.60
CA GLU A 99 21.15 -28.23 17.84
C GLU A 99 19.68 -27.97 17.50
N MET A 100 18.90 -27.43 18.44
CA MET A 100 17.47 -27.12 18.21
C MET A 100 17.27 -26.06 17.12
N ILE A 101 18.19 -25.09 16.99
CA ILE A 101 18.09 -24.02 15.99
C ILE A 101 18.91 -24.29 14.72
N LEU A 102 19.45 -25.50 14.54
CA LEU A 102 20.35 -25.85 13.45
C LEU A 102 19.75 -25.55 12.07
N ASP A 103 18.47 -25.87 11.89
CA ASP A 103 17.71 -25.72 10.65
C ASP A 103 17.21 -24.28 10.39
N PHE A 104 17.45 -23.33 11.30
CA PHE A 104 17.16 -21.92 11.04
C PHE A 104 18.26 -21.26 10.22
N PRO A 105 17.93 -20.33 9.30
CA PRO A 105 18.91 -19.46 8.66
C PRO A 105 19.67 -18.62 9.70
N GLU A 106 20.94 -18.29 9.42
CA GLU A 106 21.78 -17.48 10.33
C GLU A 106 21.13 -16.14 10.73
N SER A 107 20.35 -15.53 9.83
CA SER A 107 19.65 -14.27 10.09
C SER A 107 18.57 -14.35 11.19
N TYR A 108 18.24 -15.55 11.69
CA TYR A 108 17.33 -15.77 12.82
C TYR A 108 18.07 -16.05 14.13
N LYS A 109 19.22 -16.73 14.06
CA LYS A 109 19.83 -17.42 15.21
C LYS A 109 20.18 -16.47 16.36
N PHE A 110 20.63 -15.26 16.06
CA PHE A 110 20.89 -14.24 17.07
C PHE A 110 19.66 -13.96 17.95
N TYR A 111 18.52 -13.68 17.34
CA TYR A 111 17.30 -13.35 18.09
C TYR A 111 16.81 -14.55 18.91
N LEU A 112 16.94 -15.76 18.36
CA LEU A 112 16.61 -17.00 19.07
C LEU A 112 17.51 -17.21 20.29
N ARG A 113 18.83 -17.00 20.17
CA ARG A 113 19.79 -17.05 21.29
C ARG A 113 19.42 -16.07 22.40
N MET A 114 18.99 -14.87 22.03
CA MET A 114 18.57 -13.86 23.02
C MET A 114 17.30 -14.27 23.77
N LEU A 115 16.30 -14.79 23.05
CA LEU A 115 15.10 -15.33 23.67
C LEU A 115 15.44 -16.52 24.57
N HIS A 116 16.33 -17.43 24.15
CA HIS A 116 16.75 -18.57 24.94
C HIS A 116 17.50 -18.18 26.21
N THR A 117 18.36 -17.16 26.13
CA THR A 117 19.09 -16.67 27.30
C THR A 117 18.11 -16.14 28.37
N GLN A 118 16.99 -15.55 27.95
CA GLN A 118 15.93 -15.10 28.85
C GLN A 118 15.00 -16.24 29.29
N TYR A 119 14.70 -17.19 28.39
CA TYR A 119 13.72 -18.26 28.58
C TYR A 119 14.26 -19.62 28.12
N PRO A 120 15.11 -20.29 28.93
CA PRO A 120 15.85 -21.50 28.50
C PRO A 120 14.97 -22.73 28.20
N LEU A 121 13.73 -22.72 28.66
CA LEU A 121 12.76 -23.80 28.44
C LEU A 121 11.92 -23.62 27.17
N TRP A 122 12.03 -22.48 26.50
CA TRP A 122 11.33 -22.26 25.24
C TRP A 122 11.95 -23.12 24.14
N ARG A 123 11.10 -23.49 23.17
CA ARG A 123 11.44 -24.34 22.03
C ARG A 123 11.10 -23.61 20.74
N PHE A 124 11.98 -23.67 19.76
CA PHE A 124 11.82 -23.02 18.47
C PHE A 124 11.84 -24.08 17.37
N GLU A 125 10.76 -24.18 16.63
CA GLU A 125 10.60 -25.10 15.51
C GLU A 125 10.60 -24.30 14.20
N PRO A 126 11.52 -24.56 13.26
CA PRO A 126 11.50 -23.91 11.97
C PRO A 126 10.34 -24.45 11.14
N GLN A 127 9.54 -23.55 10.56
CA GLN A 127 8.45 -23.90 9.66
C GLN A 127 8.79 -23.48 8.23
N MET A 128 9.30 -24.42 7.46
CA MET A 128 9.66 -24.19 6.05
C MET A 128 8.40 -23.95 5.20
N ILE A 129 8.26 -22.74 4.68
CA ILE A 129 7.22 -22.33 3.76
C ILE A 129 7.77 -22.47 2.35
N SER A 130 7.14 -23.31 1.53
CA SER A 130 7.60 -23.59 0.15
C SER A 130 7.32 -22.45 -0.83
N LEU A 131 6.85 -21.30 -0.35
CA LEU A 131 6.48 -20.16 -1.17
C LEU A 131 7.64 -19.16 -1.25
N ASP A 132 7.82 -18.60 -2.44
CA ASP A 132 8.77 -17.51 -2.70
C ASP A 132 8.31 -16.21 -2.03
N TRP A 133 9.21 -15.58 -1.27
CA TRP A 133 8.95 -14.37 -0.49
C TRP A 133 8.32 -13.25 -1.32
N ASN A 134 8.90 -12.91 -2.48
CA ASN A 134 8.43 -11.81 -3.30
C ASN A 134 7.04 -12.09 -3.86
N THR A 135 6.80 -13.35 -4.25
CA THR A 135 5.49 -13.81 -4.71
C THR A 135 4.44 -13.64 -3.62
N VAL A 136 4.74 -14.01 -2.36
CA VAL A 136 3.78 -13.84 -1.26
C VAL A 136 3.53 -12.36 -0.97
N VAL A 137 4.56 -11.53 -0.90
CA VAL A 137 4.40 -10.07 -0.67
C VAL A 137 3.57 -9.42 -1.78
N GLN A 138 3.79 -9.79 -3.03
CA GLN A 138 2.99 -9.29 -4.16
C GLN A 138 1.52 -9.74 -4.05
N ASN A 139 1.28 -11.00 -3.68
CA ASN A 139 -0.06 -11.52 -3.43
C ASN A 139 -0.76 -10.75 -2.30
N GLU A 140 -0.08 -10.56 -1.17
CA GLU A 140 -0.60 -9.79 -0.04
C GLU A 140 -0.87 -8.32 -0.38
N SER A 141 -0.13 -7.76 -1.32
CA SER A 141 -0.33 -6.38 -1.80
C SER A 141 -1.58 -6.21 -2.66
N GLY A 142 -2.29 -7.30 -2.98
CA GLY A 142 -3.58 -7.27 -3.66
C GLY A 142 -4.64 -6.45 -2.91
N ILE A 143 -5.51 -5.80 -3.67
CA ILE A 143 -6.50 -4.87 -3.13
C ILE A 143 -7.42 -5.53 -2.12
N GLY A 144 -7.62 -4.87 -0.98
CA GLY A 144 -8.59 -5.30 0.02
C GLY A 144 -8.14 -6.50 0.85
N ARG A 145 -6.96 -7.07 0.56
CA ARG A 145 -6.45 -8.26 1.25
C ARG A 145 -5.73 -7.89 2.55
N SER A 146 -4.66 -7.11 2.42
CA SER A 146 -3.88 -6.63 3.55
C SER A 146 -4.11 -5.13 3.74
N LEU A 147 -4.73 -4.80 4.87
CA LEU A 147 -5.19 -3.46 5.20
C LEU A 147 -4.43 -2.87 6.38
N ILE A 148 -4.36 -1.54 6.38
CA ILE A 148 -3.76 -0.72 7.43
C ILE A 148 -4.67 0.46 7.75
N TRP A 149 -4.62 0.97 8.99
CA TRP A 149 -5.45 2.10 9.39
C TRP A 149 -5.00 3.40 8.69
N ASN A 150 -5.93 4.17 8.11
CA ASN A 150 -5.61 5.31 7.25
C ASN A 150 -4.80 6.44 7.93
N GLY A 151 -4.91 6.59 9.25
CA GLY A 151 -4.11 7.57 9.98
C GLY A 151 -2.67 7.13 10.28
N ARG A 152 -2.24 5.95 9.82
CA ARG A 152 -0.80 5.63 9.70
C ARG A 152 -0.16 6.52 8.63
N ASN A 153 1.16 6.67 8.72
CA ASN A 153 1.94 7.49 7.79
C ASN A 153 1.80 6.99 6.34
N ASP A 154 2.01 7.89 5.37
CA ASP A 154 1.79 7.59 3.95
C ASP A 154 2.63 6.44 3.40
N ALA A 155 3.84 6.23 3.89
CA ALA A 155 4.71 5.16 3.41
C ALA A 155 4.18 3.75 3.73
N TRP A 156 3.23 3.64 4.67
CA TRP A 156 2.59 2.37 5.04
C TRP A 156 1.36 2.06 4.18
N LYS A 157 0.87 3.02 3.40
CA LYS A 157 -0.34 2.88 2.60
C LYS A 157 0.04 2.73 1.13
N SER A 158 -0.68 1.89 0.39
CA SER A 158 -0.48 1.80 -1.05
C SER A 158 -1.21 2.93 -1.77
N ALA A 159 -0.50 3.64 -2.64
CA ALA A 159 -1.13 4.54 -3.61
C ALA A 159 -1.58 3.81 -4.89
N HIS A 160 -1.09 2.58 -5.10
CA HIS A 160 -1.24 1.84 -6.34
C HIS A 160 -1.95 0.51 -6.12
N THR A 161 -2.54 0.02 -7.19
CA THR A 161 -3.09 -1.33 -7.24
C THR A 161 -2.10 -2.30 -7.86
N VAL A 162 -2.02 -3.50 -7.31
CA VAL A 162 -1.32 -4.60 -7.97
C VAL A 162 -2.26 -5.18 -9.02
N ASN A 163 -2.06 -4.80 -10.28
CA ASN A 163 -2.86 -5.27 -11.42
C ASN A 163 -2.20 -6.48 -12.10
N ASP A 164 -2.24 -7.63 -11.42
CA ASP A 164 -1.70 -8.90 -11.93
C ASP A 164 -2.81 -9.97 -11.95
N ALA A 165 -3.19 -10.37 -13.16
CA ALA A 165 -4.27 -11.32 -13.42
C ALA A 165 -4.01 -12.75 -12.90
N SER A 166 -2.77 -13.06 -12.51
CA SER A 166 -2.41 -14.34 -11.91
C SER A 166 -2.71 -14.42 -10.41
N LEU A 167 -2.95 -13.27 -9.75
CA LEU A 167 -3.20 -13.26 -8.31
C LEU A 167 -4.60 -13.78 -7.98
N PRO A 168 -4.78 -14.63 -6.96
CA PRO A 168 -6.09 -15.08 -6.50
C PRO A 168 -6.98 -13.88 -6.15
N GLY A 169 -8.25 -13.88 -6.57
CA GLY A 169 -9.16 -12.76 -6.29
C GLY A 169 -8.90 -11.48 -7.09
N TRP A 170 -8.02 -11.50 -8.09
CA TRP A 170 -7.84 -10.40 -9.04
C TRP A 170 -9.16 -10.06 -9.76
N GLN A 171 -9.41 -8.77 -9.98
CA GLN A 171 -10.52 -8.30 -10.80
C GLN A 171 -9.98 -7.33 -11.88
N PRO A 172 -10.50 -7.40 -13.12
CA PRO A 172 -10.11 -6.46 -14.16
C PRO A 172 -10.58 -5.04 -13.84
N ASN A 173 -9.80 -4.04 -14.26
CA ASN A 173 -10.16 -2.62 -14.26
C ASN A 173 -10.39 -1.98 -12.87
N ILE A 174 -9.62 -2.38 -11.84
CA ILE A 174 -9.72 -1.73 -10.54
C ILE A 174 -8.95 -0.40 -10.53
N ALA A 175 -9.63 0.68 -10.13
CA ALA A 175 -9.04 2.00 -9.92
C ALA A 175 -7.96 1.98 -8.82
N ASP A 176 -7.01 2.92 -8.89
CA ASP A 176 -5.92 3.02 -7.92
C ASP A 176 -6.41 3.00 -6.46
N ALA A 177 -5.57 2.51 -5.53
CA ALA A 177 -5.86 2.51 -4.08
C ALA A 177 -5.85 3.93 -3.48
N TYR A 178 -5.65 4.94 -4.33
CA TYR A 178 -5.54 6.34 -4.00
C TYR A 178 -6.15 7.22 -5.09
N ASN A 179 -7.03 8.12 -4.70
CA ASN A 179 -7.57 9.14 -5.57
C ASN A 179 -6.61 10.34 -5.59
N TRP A 180 -5.83 10.41 -6.66
CA TRP A 180 -4.84 11.46 -6.86
C TRP A 180 -5.42 12.87 -6.97
N LEU A 181 -6.66 13.02 -7.43
CA LEU A 181 -7.32 14.33 -7.57
C LEU A 181 -7.88 14.85 -6.24
N THR A 182 -8.45 13.96 -5.41
CA THR A 182 -8.99 14.33 -4.10
C THR A 182 -7.98 14.18 -2.96
N ASN A 183 -6.78 13.66 -3.26
CA ASN A 183 -5.71 13.43 -2.29
C ASN A 183 -6.14 12.46 -1.15
N GLN A 184 -6.91 11.42 -1.49
CA GLN A 184 -7.51 10.49 -0.51
C GLN A 184 -7.24 9.03 -0.86
N TYR A 185 -6.88 8.22 0.14
CA TYR A 185 -6.83 6.76 0.01
C TYR A 185 -8.23 6.16 -0.07
N VAL A 186 -8.37 5.10 -0.85
CA VAL A 186 -9.62 4.33 -0.97
C VAL A 186 -9.81 3.48 0.29
N VAL A 187 -10.97 3.61 0.92
CA VAL A 187 -11.36 2.84 2.10
C VAL A 187 -12.02 1.54 1.67
N TYR A 188 -11.48 0.41 2.15
CA TYR A 188 -11.95 -0.94 1.81
C TYR A 188 -12.70 -1.64 2.95
N ASP A 189 -12.57 -1.16 4.19
CA ASP A 189 -13.28 -1.70 5.35
C ASP A 189 -13.71 -0.59 6.34
N ALA A 190 -14.77 -0.87 7.10
CA ALA A 190 -15.40 0.03 8.05
C ALA A 190 -14.39 0.54 9.10
N GLY A 191 -14.45 1.83 9.39
CA GLY A 191 -13.50 2.47 10.31
C GLY A 191 -12.25 3.07 9.63
N GLY A 192 -12.21 3.08 8.29
CA GLY A 192 -11.19 3.80 7.53
C GLY A 192 -9.94 2.97 7.28
N TRP A 193 -10.09 1.69 6.97
CA TRP A 193 -8.98 0.82 6.59
C TRP A 193 -8.70 0.92 5.09
N VAL A 194 -7.43 1.09 4.75
CA VAL A 194 -6.95 1.31 3.38
C VAL A 194 -5.90 0.27 3.03
N ASN A 195 -5.57 0.12 1.76
CA ASN A 195 -4.61 -0.89 1.32
C ASN A 195 -3.22 -0.63 1.91
N ALA A 196 -2.57 -1.66 2.43
CA ALA A 196 -1.20 -1.57 2.91
C ALA A 196 -0.20 -1.51 1.73
N SER A 197 0.93 -0.82 1.92
CA SER A 197 2.04 -0.84 0.96
C SER A 197 2.80 -2.18 1.01
N SER A 198 3.41 -2.59 -0.09
CA SER A 198 4.23 -3.82 -0.14
C SER A 198 5.38 -3.80 0.86
N GLY A 199 5.96 -2.62 1.12
CA GLY A 199 7.03 -2.45 2.10
C GLY A 199 6.56 -2.73 3.54
N ILE A 200 5.38 -2.22 3.95
CA ILE A 200 4.88 -2.50 5.31
C ILE A 200 4.36 -3.94 5.44
N ILE A 201 3.83 -4.51 4.36
CA ILE A 201 3.48 -5.95 4.30
C ILE A 201 4.73 -6.78 4.54
N GLY A 202 5.83 -6.51 3.81
CA GLY A 202 7.11 -7.19 4.00
C GLY A 202 7.62 -7.10 5.45
N TYR A 203 7.49 -5.94 6.08
CA TYR A 203 7.83 -5.75 7.50
C TYR A 203 7.02 -6.66 8.43
N TYR A 204 5.68 -6.67 8.32
CA TYR A 204 4.82 -7.50 9.19
C TYR A 204 4.85 -9.00 8.86
N MET A 205 5.22 -9.35 7.63
CA MET A 205 5.42 -10.73 7.23
C MET A 205 6.74 -11.31 7.72
N ASP A 206 7.78 -10.51 7.92
CA ASP A 206 9.11 -11.02 8.24
C ASP A 206 9.18 -11.46 9.71
N PRO A 207 9.30 -12.77 10.02
CA PRO A 207 9.22 -13.23 11.40
C PRO A 207 10.35 -12.70 12.28
N ARG A 208 11.51 -12.35 11.67
CA ARG A 208 12.69 -11.82 12.38
C ARG A 208 12.39 -10.49 13.06
N ASN A 209 11.46 -9.68 12.54
CA ASN A 209 11.04 -8.43 13.17
C ASN A 209 10.27 -8.64 14.48
N PHE A 210 9.82 -9.87 14.74
CA PHE A 210 8.91 -10.19 15.83
C PHE A 210 9.44 -11.26 16.77
N LEU A 211 10.73 -11.61 16.68
CA LEU A 211 11.40 -12.48 17.65
C LEU A 211 11.73 -11.70 18.93
N THR A 212 10.68 -11.20 19.57
CA THR A 212 10.71 -10.48 20.83
C THR A 212 9.97 -11.25 21.92
N ASP A 213 10.19 -10.91 23.18
CA ASP A 213 9.68 -11.61 24.37
C ASP A 213 8.14 -11.59 24.41
N THR A 214 7.54 -10.70 23.61
CA THR A 214 6.12 -10.45 23.48
C THR A 214 5.65 -10.87 22.10
N GLN A 215 6.28 -10.37 21.05
CA GLN A 215 5.80 -10.56 19.69
C GLN A 215 6.03 -11.98 19.15
N VAL A 216 6.92 -12.76 19.78
CA VAL A 216 7.13 -14.17 19.42
C VAL A 216 5.89 -15.02 19.66
N PHE A 217 4.98 -14.59 20.54
CA PHE A 217 3.71 -15.30 20.80
C PHE A 217 2.81 -15.41 19.58
N GLN A 218 2.99 -14.60 18.53
CA GLN A 218 2.27 -14.83 17.27
C GLN A 218 2.64 -16.16 16.59
N PHE A 219 3.80 -16.73 16.94
CA PHE A 219 4.34 -18.01 16.48
C PHE A 219 4.05 -19.15 17.45
N LEU A 220 3.36 -18.91 18.57
CA LEU A 220 3.07 -19.96 19.55
C LEU A 220 2.28 -21.10 18.89
N LYS A 221 2.78 -22.33 19.04
CA LYS A 221 2.16 -23.56 18.53
C LYS A 221 0.81 -23.79 19.23
N LEU A 222 -0.27 -23.76 18.46
CA LEU A 222 -1.64 -23.90 18.96
C LEU A 222 -2.11 -25.36 19.00
N SER A 223 -1.38 -26.27 18.37
CA SER A 223 -1.63 -27.71 18.39
C SER A 223 -1.13 -28.38 19.66
N TYR A 224 -1.79 -29.47 20.04
CA TYR A 224 -1.44 -30.25 21.21
C TYR A 224 -0.11 -31.00 21.00
N ASP A 225 0.77 -30.90 21.99
CA ASP A 225 2.02 -31.65 22.03
C ASP A 225 2.08 -32.49 23.33
N PRO A 226 1.74 -33.79 23.29
CA PRO A 226 1.66 -34.61 24.49
C PRO A 226 3.01 -34.84 25.18
N ALA A 227 4.13 -34.54 24.52
CA ALA A 227 5.46 -34.64 25.14
C ALA A 227 5.76 -33.44 26.05
N LEU A 228 5.14 -32.30 25.79
CA LEU A 228 5.41 -31.03 26.47
C LEU A 228 4.23 -30.53 27.30
N GLN A 229 3.01 -30.95 26.95
CA GLN A 229 1.78 -30.43 27.51
C GLN A 229 1.04 -31.50 28.32
N ASN A 230 0.70 -31.19 29.56
CA ASN A 230 0.12 -32.12 30.51
C ASN A 230 -0.87 -31.44 31.47
N ARG A 231 -1.55 -32.24 32.29
CA ARG A 231 -2.56 -31.77 33.22
C ARG A 231 -2.05 -30.73 34.23
N ASP A 232 -0.85 -30.92 34.77
CA ASP A 232 -0.31 -30.03 35.81
C ASP A 232 -0.03 -28.63 35.25
N GLY A 233 0.44 -28.54 34.00
CA GLY A 233 0.55 -27.26 33.30
C GLY A 233 -0.80 -26.54 33.16
N VAL A 234 -1.88 -27.27 32.89
CA VAL A 234 -3.24 -26.68 32.85
C VAL A 234 -3.68 -26.20 34.23
N VAL A 235 -3.42 -26.98 35.28
CA VAL A 235 -3.70 -26.57 36.67
C VAL A 235 -2.99 -25.26 36.99
N ASN A 236 -1.73 -25.13 36.59
CA ASN A 236 -0.95 -23.89 36.77
C ASN A 236 -1.53 -22.72 35.97
N MET A 237 -2.00 -22.93 34.75
CA MET A 237 -2.67 -21.88 33.96
C MET A 237 -3.97 -21.41 34.61
N LEU A 238 -4.71 -22.30 35.26
CA LEU A 238 -5.97 -22.00 35.96
C LEU A 238 -5.78 -21.52 37.41
N SER A 239 -4.55 -21.59 37.95
CA SER A 239 -4.23 -21.22 39.34
C SER A 239 -4.70 -19.81 39.68
N GLY A 240 -5.34 -19.64 40.84
CA GLY A 240 -5.93 -18.35 41.25
C GLY A 240 -7.28 -18.03 40.57
N THR A 241 -7.89 -18.99 39.90
CA THR A 241 -9.27 -18.91 39.40
C THR A 241 -10.14 -19.98 40.05
N THR A 242 -11.45 -19.79 40.09
CA THR A 242 -12.40 -20.80 40.58
C THR A 242 -12.37 -22.10 39.78
N MET A 243 -11.99 -22.04 38.49
CA MET A 243 -11.83 -23.24 37.67
C MET A 243 -10.80 -24.22 38.24
N ALA A 244 -9.77 -23.73 38.93
CA ALA A 244 -8.75 -24.59 39.55
C ALA A 244 -9.32 -25.48 40.68
N SER A 245 -10.37 -25.02 41.36
CA SER A 245 -10.99 -25.72 42.50
C SER A 245 -12.37 -26.31 42.23
N THR A 246 -12.99 -26.00 41.09
CA THR A 246 -14.35 -26.44 40.76
C THR A 246 -14.35 -27.74 39.95
N GLN A 247 -15.25 -28.65 40.35
CA GLN A 247 -15.57 -29.83 39.57
C GLN A 247 -16.77 -29.58 38.64
N ILE A 248 -16.72 -30.17 37.46
CA ILE A 248 -17.79 -30.21 36.45
C ILE A 248 -18.11 -31.65 36.10
N VAL A 249 -19.21 -31.87 35.38
CA VAL A 249 -19.66 -33.21 34.98
C VAL A 249 -19.30 -33.46 33.52
N ASN A 250 -18.60 -34.57 33.25
CA ASN A 250 -18.27 -34.97 31.88
C ASN A 250 -19.45 -35.69 31.18
N SER A 251 -19.27 -36.07 29.91
CA SER A 251 -20.32 -36.77 29.14
C SER A 251 -20.77 -38.12 29.75
N ALA A 252 -19.94 -38.75 30.59
CA ALA A 252 -20.27 -40.00 31.27
C ALA A 252 -20.96 -39.80 32.63
N GLY A 253 -21.18 -38.56 33.06
CA GLY A 253 -21.78 -38.24 34.36
C GLY A 253 -20.79 -38.20 35.52
N ALA A 254 -19.48 -38.34 35.27
CA ALA A 254 -18.45 -38.30 36.30
C ALA A 254 -18.06 -36.86 36.66
N ALA A 255 -17.82 -36.60 37.94
CA ALA A 255 -17.26 -35.33 38.41
C ALA A 255 -15.75 -35.28 38.11
N ILE A 256 -15.33 -34.29 37.34
CA ILE A 256 -13.95 -34.05 36.90
C ILE A 256 -13.55 -32.60 37.12
N SER A 257 -12.26 -32.26 37.12
CA SER A 257 -11.84 -30.86 37.17
C SER A 257 -11.95 -30.18 35.80
N TYR A 258 -11.90 -28.84 35.78
CA TYR A 258 -11.74 -28.11 34.51
C TYR A 258 -10.42 -28.47 33.80
N ALA A 259 -9.34 -28.71 34.55
CA ALA A 259 -8.07 -29.11 33.97
C ALA A 259 -8.19 -30.44 33.19
N ASP A 260 -8.94 -31.41 33.73
CA ASP A 260 -9.23 -32.67 33.04
C ASP A 260 -10.04 -32.42 31.76
N ALA A 261 -11.05 -31.53 31.79
CA ALA A 261 -11.85 -31.23 30.61
C ALA A 261 -11.05 -30.54 29.49
N PHE A 262 -10.10 -29.66 29.83
CA PHE A 262 -9.18 -29.08 28.84
C PHE A 262 -8.23 -30.13 28.27
N MET A 263 -7.75 -31.07 29.08
CA MET A 263 -6.94 -32.19 28.59
C MET A 263 -7.75 -33.11 27.67
N ASP A 264 -9.00 -33.43 28.03
CA ASP A 264 -9.91 -34.20 27.17
C ASP A 264 -10.13 -33.49 25.82
N ALA A 265 -10.33 -32.17 25.83
CA ALA A 265 -10.45 -31.38 24.62
C ALA A 265 -9.19 -31.39 23.77
N ALA A 266 -8.01 -31.27 24.39
CA ALA A 266 -6.72 -31.32 23.71
C ALA A 266 -6.45 -32.66 23.05
N ILE A 267 -6.68 -33.76 23.77
CA ILE A 267 -6.51 -35.12 23.26
C ILE A 267 -7.49 -35.41 22.12
N THR A 268 -8.72 -34.92 22.23
CA THR A 268 -9.76 -35.18 21.22
C THR A 268 -9.57 -34.38 19.94
N TYR A 269 -9.16 -33.11 20.05
CA TYR A 269 -9.17 -32.15 18.94
C TYR A 269 -7.78 -31.57 18.62
N ASN A 270 -6.71 -32.17 19.13
CA ASN A 270 -5.33 -31.76 18.86
C ASN A 270 -5.06 -30.26 19.13
N VAL A 271 -5.73 -29.67 20.12
CA VAL A 271 -5.55 -28.25 20.49
C VAL A 271 -4.75 -28.13 21.77
N ASN A 272 -3.77 -27.23 21.79
CA ASN A 272 -2.93 -26.96 22.95
C ASN A 272 -3.80 -26.61 24.19
N PRO A 273 -3.77 -27.42 25.27
CA PRO A 273 -4.63 -27.23 26.44
C PRO A 273 -4.23 -25.99 27.25
N TYR A 274 -2.96 -25.57 27.17
CA TYR A 274 -2.50 -24.33 27.81
C TYR A 274 -3.08 -23.12 27.10
N PHE A 275 -3.09 -23.13 25.76
CA PHE A 275 -3.75 -22.09 24.97
C PHE A 275 -5.25 -22.01 25.26
N LEU A 276 -5.95 -23.15 25.30
CA LEU A 276 -7.38 -23.17 25.64
C LEU A 276 -7.63 -22.57 27.02
N ALA A 277 -6.91 -23.04 28.04
CA ALA A 277 -7.07 -22.57 29.42
C ALA A 277 -6.72 -21.08 29.56
N ALA A 278 -5.61 -20.64 28.97
CA ALA A 278 -5.17 -19.25 29.00
C ALA A 278 -6.20 -18.32 28.33
N ARG A 279 -6.74 -18.72 27.17
CA ARG A 279 -7.78 -17.94 26.47
C ARG A 279 -9.07 -17.85 27.28
N VAL A 280 -9.55 -18.97 27.83
CA VAL A 280 -10.74 -18.95 28.69
C VAL A 280 -10.53 -18.07 29.92
N ARG A 281 -9.35 -18.15 30.54
CA ARG A 281 -8.98 -17.29 31.66
C ARG A 281 -9.05 -15.81 31.27
N GLN A 282 -8.45 -15.42 30.15
CA GLN A 282 -8.43 -14.03 29.70
C GLN A 282 -9.80 -13.50 29.28
N GLU A 283 -10.60 -14.33 28.61
CA GLU A 283 -11.83 -13.89 27.92
C GLU A 283 -13.05 -13.85 28.85
N VAL A 284 -13.14 -14.77 29.81
CA VAL A 284 -14.38 -14.98 30.56
C VAL A 284 -14.22 -15.09 32.07
N VAL A 285 -13.01 -15.09 32.63
CA VAL A 285 -12.81 -15.04 34.09
C VAL A 285 -12.70 -13.58 34.53
N LEU A 286 -13.65 -13.12 35.34
CA LEU A 286 -13.70 -11.72 35.83
C LEU A 286 -13.03 -11.54 37.21
N GLY A 287 -12.76 -12.65 37.90
CA GLY A 287 -12.14 -12.69 39.22
C GLY A 287 -12.38 -14.04 39.89
N ASP A 288 -11.91 -14.19 41.14
CA ASP A 288 -12.25 -15.39 41.92
C ASP A 288 -13.77 -15.44 42.18
N GLY A 289 -14.41 -16.46 41.63
CA GLY A 289 -15.82 -16.79 41.80
C GLY A 289 -16.73 -16.36 40.65
N SER A 290 -16.23 -15.66 39.63
CA SER A 290 -17.10 -15.04 38.62
C SER A 290 -16.63 -15.23 37.18
N PHE A 291 -17.59 -15.66 36.36
CA PHE A 291 -17.46 -15.68 34.92
C PHE A 291 -18.23 -14.51 34.29
N SER A 292 -17.84 -14.15 33.07
CA SER A 292 -18.66 -13.31 32.21
C SER A 292 -20.02 -13.98 31.91
N GLY A 293 -20.98 -13.18 31.43
CA GLY A 293 -22.33 -13.66 31.13
C GLY A 293 -22.34 -14.88 30.21
N SER A 294 -21.44 -14.95 29.23
CA SER A 294 -21.34 -16.05 28.26
C SER A 294 -20.90 -17.38 28.87
N ALA A 295 -20.18 -17.37 29.99
CA ALA A 295 -19.65 -18.58 30.64
C ALA A 295 -20.30 -18.89 32.00
N SER A 296 -21.18 -18.01 32.50
CA SER A 296 -21.83 -18.16 33.81
C SER A 296 -22.91 -19.24 33.86
N GLY A 297 -23.56 -19.55 32.72
CA GLY A 297 -24.77 -20.39 32.68
C GLY A 297 -26.04 -19.70 33.21
N ASN A 298 -25.98 -18.43 33.62
CA ASN A 298 -27.07 -17.71 34.27
C ASN A 298 -27.61 -16.53 33.45
N TYR A 299 -27.14 -16.36 32.21
CA TYR A 299 -27.53 -15.23 31.36
C TYR A 299 -29.03 -15.28 31.02
N PRO A 300 -29.77 -14.15 31.12
CA PRO A 300 -31.20 -14.12 30.84
C PRO A 300 -31.56 -14.71 29.47
N ASN A 301 -32.60 -15.56 29.42
CA ASN A 301 -33.10 -16.29 28.25
C ASN A 301 -32.18 -17.40 27.69
N TYR A 302 -30.99 -17.58 28.27
CA TYR A 302 -30.02 -18.60 27.86
C TYR A 302 -29.46 -19.36 29.08
N GLN A 303 -30.26 -19.52 30.13
CA GLN A 303 -29.86 -20.26 31.32
C GLN A 303 -29.51 -21.71 30.99
N GLY A 304 -28.42 -22.21 31.57
CA GLY A 304 -27.89 -23.56 31.33
C GLY A 304 -27.05 -23.71 30.06
N PHE A 305 -26.81 -22.64 29.30
CA PHE A 305 -25.89 -22.66 28.15
C PHE A 305 -24.59 -21.92 28.48
N TYR A 306 -23.49 -22.43 27.94
CA TYR A 306 -22.14 -21.95 28.23
C TYR A 306 -21.38 -21.73 26.92
N ASN A 307 -20.57 -20.68 26.87
CA ASN A 307 -19.66 -20.37 25.77
C ASN A 307 -18.39 -19.71 26.33
N PHE A 308 -17.32 -20.49 26.43
CA PHE A 308 -16.05 -20.04 27.03
C PHE A 308 -15.13 -19.30 26.06
N TYR A 309 -15.44 -19.30 24.76
CA TYR A 309 -14.56 -18.77 23.70
C TYR A 309 -15.25 -17.66 22.87
N ASN A 310 -16.40 -17.15 23.34
CA ASN A 310 -17.20 -16.13 22.68
C ASN A 310 -17.54 -16.44 21.20
N ILE A 311 -17.63 -17.73 20.84
CA ILE A 311 -17.87 -18.17 19.46
C ILE A 311 -19.28 -17.76 19.04
N GLY A 312 -19.40 -17.12 17.87
CA GLY A 312 -20.67 -16.61 17.34
C GLY A 312 -21.07 -15.23 17.87
N ALA A 313 -20.23 -14.58 18.68
CA ALA A 313 -20.37 -13.15 18.98
C ALA A 313 -20.02 -12.30 17.75
N SER A 314 -20.69 -11.16 17.61
CA SER A 314 -20.35 -10.12 16.63
C SER A 314 -20.59 -8.75 17.25
N SER A 315 -20.07 -7.68 16.65
CA SER A 315 -20.35 -6.31 17.07
C SER A 315 -21.86 -6.03 17.00
N SER A 316 -22.51 -5.97 18.15
CA SER A 316 -23.94 -5.72 18.31
C SER A 316 -24.21 -5.08 19.68
N THR A 317 -25.46 -4.73 19.95
CA THR A 317 -25.88 -4.21 21.27
C THR A 317 -25.85 -5.27 22.38
N ASP A 318 -25.85 -6.57 22.03
CA ASP A 318 -25.70 -7.68 22.98
C ASP A 318 -24.90 -8.84 22.36
N PRO A 319 -23.56 -8.76 22.34
CA PRO A 319 -22.70 -9.81 21.81
C PRO A 319 -22.77 -11.12 22.60
N ILE A 320 -23.08 -11.07 23.90
CA ILE A 320 -23.17 -12.25 24.77
C ILE A 320 -24.39 -13.10 24.40
N ALA A 321 -25.54 -12.47 24.15
CA ALA A 321 -26.73 -13.17 23.68
C ALA A 321 -26.49 -13.86 22.33
N LEU A 322 -25.72 -13.25 21.41
CA LEU A 322 -25.39 -13.87 20.13
C LEU A 322 -24.50 -15.11 20.29
N ALA A 323 -23.48 -15.04 21.15
CA ALA A 323 -22.62 -16.17 21.50
C ALA A 323 -23.41 -17.32 22.15
N LEU A 324 -24.35 -17.01 23.05
CA LEU A 324 -25.18 -18.02 23.71
C LEU A 324 -26.27 -18.59 22.79
N ARG A 325 -26.80 -17.79 21.85
CA ARG A 325 -27.67 -18.29 20.78
C ARG A 325 -26.93 -19.29 19.90
N PHE A 326 -25.66 -19.03 19.59
CA PHE A 326 -24.82 -19.99 18.88
C PHE A 326 -24.59 -21.27 19.70
N ALA A 327 -24.37 -21.14 21.00
CA ALA A 327 -24.17 -22.27 21.91
C ALA A 327 -25.43 -23.14 22.09
N GLN A 328 -26.62 -22.52 22.07
CA GLN A 328 -27.93 -23.19 22.17
C GLN A 328 -28.36 -23.88 20.86
N SER A 329 -27.95 -23.37 19.70
CA SER A 329 -28.40 -23.88 18.41
C SER A 329 -27.86 -25.29 18.11
N THR A 330 -28.44 -25.96 17.13
CA THR A 330 -28.00 -27.28 16.64
C THR A 330 -27.90 -27.29 15.13
N SER A 331 -26.95 -28.04 14.59
CA SER A 331 -26.82 -28.33 13.16
C SER A 331 -27.06 -29.81 12.89
N SER A 332 -27.75 -30.14 11.79
CA SER A 332 -27.89 -31.52 11.33
C SER A 332 -26.61 -32.09 10.73
N ASP A 333 -25.65 -31.23 10.37
CA ASP A 333 -24.32 -31.59 9.91
C ASP A 333 -23.39 -31.78 11.12
N PRO A 334 -22.96 -33.01 11.45
CA PRO A 334 -22.12 -33.27 12.61
C PRO A 334 -20.79 -32.51 12.57
N ALA A 335 -20.21 -32.31 11.37
CA ALA A 335 -18.94 -31.62 11.20
C ALA A 335 -19.05 -30.12 11.53
N LYS A 336 -20.23 -29.54 11.39
CA LYS A 336 -20.52 -28.12 11.72
C LYS A 336 -21.17 -27.95 13.09
N ASN A 337 -21.60 -29.04 13.73
CA ASN A 337 -22.33 -28.96 14.99
C ASN A 337 -21.42 -28.66 16.18
N HIS A 338 -20.15 -29.11 16.15
CA HIS A 338 -19.16 -28.89 17.22
C HIS A 338 -19.70 -29.23 18.62
N GLY A 339 -20.42 -30.35 18.74
CA GLY A 339 -20.95 -30.83 20.02
C GLY A 339 -22.09 -30.00 20.65
N ARG A 340 -22.71 -29.09 19.89
CA ARG A 340 -23.87 -28.30 20.36
C ARG A 340 -25.15 -29.15 20.49
N PRO A 341 -26.06 -28.81 21.43
CA PRO A 341 -26.04 -27.63 22.28
C PRO A 341 -25.04 -27.72 23.44
N TRP A 342 -24.37 -26.61 23.73
CA TRP A 342 -23.40 -26.50 24.82
C TRP A 342 -24.09 -26.25 26.16
N ASN A 343 -24.87 -27.24 26.60
CA ASN A 343 -25.71 -27.18 27.79
C ASN A 343 -25.03 -27.68 29.08
N THR A 344 -23.71 -27.84 29.05
CA THR A 344 -22.86 -28.12 30.21
C THR A 344 -21.50 -27.44 30.01
N PRO A 345 -20.76 -27.12 31.07
CA PRO A 345 -19.41 -26.58 30.93
C PRO A 345 -18.49 -27.49 30.10
N TYR A 346 -18.56 -28.81 30.33
CA TYR A 346 -17.76 -29.80 29.61
C TYR A 346 -17.99 -29.76 28.10
N LYS A 347 -19.26 -29.78 27.66
CA LYS A 347 -19.57 -29.69 26.22
C LYS A 347 -19.14 -28.37 25.60
N ALA A 348 -19.22 -27.26 26.34
CA ALA A 348 -18.81 -25.95 25.83
C ALA A 348 -17.28 -25.88 25.62
N ILE A 349 -16.49 -26.47 26.53
CA ILE A 349 -15.02 -26.54 26.40
C ILE A 349 -14.64 -27.39 25.20
N LEU A 350 -15.14 -28.63 25.11
CA LEU A 350 -14.82 -29.54 24.02
C LEU A 350 -15.36 -29.04 22.67
N GLY A 351 -16.57 -28.49 22.65
CA GLY A 351 -17.17 -27.95 21.44
C GLY A 351 -16.45 -26.72 20.90
N GLY A 352 -15.99 -25.84 21.79
CA GLY A 352 -15.15 -24.72 21.39
C GLY A 352 -13.79 -25.16 20.85
N ALA A 353 -13.15 -26.15 21.47
CA ALA A 353 -11.91 -26.73 20.97
C ALA A 353 -12.10 -27.38 19.58
N SER A 354 -13.19 -28.13 19.38
CA SER A 354 -13.57 -28.68 18.08
C SER A 354 -13.73 -27.61 17.00
N TRP A 355 -14.29 -26.46 17.36
CA TRP A 355 -14.46 -25.33 16.43
C TRP A 355 -13.12 -24.71 16.05
N ILE A 356 -12.23 -24.52 17.03
CA ILE A 356 -10.87 -23.98 16.81
C ILE A 356 -10.04 -24.94 15.93
N ASP A 357 -10.09 -26.24 16.22
CA ASP A 357 -9.37 -27.26 15.45
C ASP A 357 -9.83 -27.31 13.99
N ALA A 358 -11.14 -27.47 13.78
CA ALA A 358 -11.72 -27.59 12.44
C ALA A 358 -11.51 -26.33 11.59
N GLY A 359 -11.49 -25.14 12.22
CA GLY A 359 -11.31 -23.88 11.53
C GLY A 359 -9.85 -23.55 11.21
N TYR A 360 -8.91 -23.94 12.07
CA TYR A 360 -7.54 -23.40 12.01
C TYR A 360 -6.44 -24.46 12.16
N ILE A 361 -6.49 -25.30 13.20
CA ILE A 361 -5.35 -26.19 13.52
C ILE A 361 -5.25 -27.34 12.52
N SER A 362 -6.34 -28.09 12.33
CA SER A 362 -6.40 -29.21 11.37
C SER A 362 -6.13 -28.81 9.92
N VAL A 363 -6.32 -27.53 9.58
CA VAL A 363 -6.06 -26.98 8.24
C VAL A 363 -4.67 -26.33 8.12
N GLY A 364 -3.81 -26.45 9.14
CA GLY A 364 -2.42 -26.02 9.10
C GLY A 364 -2.17 -24.56 9.51
N GLN A 365 -3.19 -23.82 9.95
CA GLN A 365 -3.07 -22.47 10.52
C GLN A 365 -2.83 -22.50 12.04
N ASP A 366 -1.76 -23.19 12.39
CA ASP A 366 -1.40 -23.61 13.75
C ASP A 366 -0.73 -22.51 14.61
N THR A 367 -0.73 -21.26 14.14
CA THR A 367 -0.22 -20.07 14.85
C THR A 367 -1.02 -18.84 14.44
N LEU A 368 -1.02 -17.77 15.25
CA LEU A 368 -1.68 -16.50 14.90
C LEU A 368 -1.13 -15.92 13.59
N TYR A 369 0.18 -16.09 13.37
CA TYR A 369 0.83 -15.70 12.12
C TYR A 369 0.20 -16.41 10.91
N LEU A 370 0.05 -17.73 10.96
CA LEU A 370 -0.52 -18.49 9.84
C LEU A 370 -2.02 -18.23 9.65
N GLN A 371 -2.73 -17.86 10.72
CA GLN A 371 -4.13 -17.41 10.64
C GLN A 371 -4.24 -16.08 9.90
N LYS A 372 -3.30 -15.14 10.10
CA LYS A 372 -3.27 -13.87 9.35
C LYS A 372 -2.83 -14.06 7.90
N TRP A 373 -1.74 -14.78 7.65
CA TRP A 373 -1.10 -14.78 6.33
C TRP A 373 -1.57 -15.92 5.43
N HIS A 374 -2.02 -17.04 6.00
CA HIS A 374 -2.53 -18.20 5.26
C HIS A 374 -1.60 -18.66 4.11
N VAL A 375 -0.35 -18.92 4.49
CA VAL A 375 0.76 -19.31 3.60
C VAL A 375 0.98 -20.84 3.55
N ILE A 376 0.03 -21.60 4.09
CA ILE A 376 -0.03 -23.06 3.99
C ILE A 376 -1.23 -23.39 3.10
N PRO A 377 -1.04 -24.11 1.98
CA PRO A 377 -2.12 -24.37 1.05
C PRO A 377 -3.16 -25.32 1.67
N ILE A 378 -4.41 -24.89 1.72
CA ILE A 378 -5.53 -25.73 2.15
C ILE A 378 -6.21 -26.31 0.91
N PRO A 379 -6.43 -27.63 0.80
CA PRO A 379 -6.99 -28.26 -0.42
C PRO A 379 -8.30 -27.65 -0.93
N ILE A 380 -9.14 -27.12 -0.03
CA ILE A 380 -10.47 -26.57 -0.36
C ILE A 380 -10.40 -25.05 -0.64
N TRP A 381 -9.46 -24.32 -0.04
CA TRP A 381 -9.41 -22.86 -0.10
C TRP A 381 -8.21 -22.30 -0.86
N GLY A 382 -7.23 -23.14 -1.23
CA GLY A 382 -5.97 -22.70 -1.81
C GLY A 382 -5.15 -21.90 -0.81
N LEU A 383 -4.36 -20.94 -1.29
CA LEU A 383 -3.57 -19.99 -0.48
C LEU A 383 -4.33 -18.67 -0.31
N TYR A 384 -4.05 -17.93 0.76
CA TYR A 384 -4.50 -16.54 1.02
C TYR A 384 -6.03 -16.30 1.17
N ASN A 385 -6.88 -17.30 0.96
CA ASN A 385 -8.35 -17.12 1.00
C ASN A 385 -9.02 -17.38 2.37
N HIS A 386 -8.30 -17.97 3.33
CA HIS A 386 -8.78 -18.24 4.69
C HIS A 386 -8.00 -17.42 5.73
N GLN A 387 -7.82 -16.12 5.46
CA GLN A 387 -7.19 -15.21 6.41
C GLN A 387 -8.19 -14.78 7.46
N TYR A 388 -7.82 -14.91 8.74
CA TYR A 388 -8.68 -14.55 9.87
C TYR A 388 -8.99 -13.05 9.91
N MET A 389 -8.06 -12.22 9.43
CA MET A 389 -8.15 -10.76 9.46
C MET A 389 -7.45 -10.12 8.27
N THR A 390 -7.96 -8.97 7.82
CA THR A 390 -7.32 -8.12 6.81
C THR A 390 -6.26 -7.19 7.40
N ASN A 391 -6.38 -6.81 8.67
CA ASN A 391 -5.40 -5.96 9.37
C ASN A 391 -4.03 -6.64 9.48
N ILE A 392 -2.99 -6.03 8.89
CA ILE A 392 -1.62 -6.58 8.93
C ILE A 392 -0.98 -6.55 10.32
N GLU A 393 -1.45 -5.67 11.21
CA GLU A 393 -0.95 -5.55 12.58
C GLU A 393 -1.56 -6.60 13.53
N ALA A 394 -2.54 -7.37 13.06
CA ALA A 394 -3.38 -8.23 13.89
C ALA A 394 -2.58 -9.26 14.69
N ALA A 395 -1.81 -10.12 14.01
CA ALA A 395 -1.08 -11.21 14.65
C ALA A 395 -0.12 -10.70 15.74
N ALA A 396 0.58 -9.60 15.46
CA ALA A 396 1.46 -8.93 16.42
C ALA A 396 0.68 -8.35 17.62
N SER A 397 -0.43 -7.66 17.36
CA SER A 397 -1.26 -7.11 18.45
C SER A 397 -1.91 -8.19 19.32
N GLU A 398 -2.27 -9.32 18.73
CA GLU A 398 -2.84 -10.47 19.42
C GLU A 398 -1.78 -11.25 20.19
N ALA A 399 -0.51 -11.25 19.75
CA ALA A 399 0.60 -11.82 20.51
C ALA A 399 0.72 -11.20 21.91
N THR A 400 0.55 -9.89 22.05
CA THR A 400 0.56 -9.20 23.35
C THR A 400 -0.56 -9.69 24.26
N LYS A 401 -1.77 -9.83 23.71
CA LYS A 401 -2.90 -10.38 24.46
C LYS A 401 -2.63 -11.83 24.86
N LEU A 402 -2.09 -12.62 23.94
CA LEU A 402 -1.79 -14.02 24.17
C LEU A 402 -0.71 -14.18 25.26
N LYS A 403 0.40 -13.46 25.20
CA LYS A 403 1.41 -13.43 26.28
C LYS A 403 0.78 -13.09 27.63
N SER A 404 -0.09 -12.08 27.67
CA SER A 404 -0.76 -11.66 28.91
C SER A 404 -1.58 -12.80 29.54
N ALA A 405 -2.10 -13.72 28.73
CA ALA A 405 -2.80 -14.91 29.20
C ALA A 405 -1.86 -15.93 29.88
N TYR A 406 -0.57 -15.95 29.54
CA TYR A 406 0.47 -16.78 30.17
C TYR A 406 1.16 -16.12 31.38
N THR A 407 0.95 -14.81 31.59
CA THR A 407 1.52 -14.04 32.70
C THR A 407 0.47 -13.57 33.71
N CYS A 408 -0.69 -14.21 33.75
CA CYS A 408 -1.73 -13.87 34.71
C CYS A 408 -1.28 -14.14 36.17
N PRO A 409 -1.79 -13.41 37.16
CA PRO A 409 -1.43 -13.65 38.57
C PRO A 409 -1.66 -15.10 39.00
N GLY A 410 -0.63 -15.75 39.53
CA GLY A 410 -0.68 -17.16 39.97
C GLY A 410 -0.23 -18.18 38.93
N SER A 411 0.00 -17.78 37.67
CA SER A 411 0.70 -18.60 36.67
C SER A 411 2.19 -18.73 37.02
N LEU A 412 2.84 -19.79 36.57
CA LEU A 412 4.30 -19.93 36.70
C LEU A 412 5.03 -18.78 35.99
N PRO A 413 6.23 -18.37 36.44
CA PRO A 413 7.07 -17.47 35.66
C PRO A 413 7.35 -18.03 34.26
N LEU A 414 7.44 -17.18 33.24
CA LEU A 414 7.71 -17.63 31.85
C LEU A 414 9.01 -18.43 31.71
N THR A 415 9.99 -18.20 32.59
CA THR A 415 11.25 -18.93 32.67
C THR A 415 11.08 -20.41 33.06
N GLU A 416 9.95 -20.76 33.67
CA GLU A 416 9.59 -22.12 34.09
C GLU A 416 8.54 -22.77 33.19
N GLN A 417 8.09 -22.06 32.14
CA GLN A 417 7.10 -22.57 31.20
C GLN A 417 7.76 -23.14 29.94
N VAL A 418 7.34 -24.34 29.54
CA VAL A 418 7.75 -24.96 28.29
C VAL A 418 6.79 -24.52 27.17
N LEU A 419 7.23 -23.56 26.37
CA LEU A 419 6.47 -23.02 25.23
C LEU A 419 7.16 -23.36 23.92
N THR A 420 6.39 -23.71 22.91
CA THR A 420 6.90 -24.07 21.57
C THR A 420 6.43 -23.04 20.55
N PHE A 421 7.37 -22.49 19.78
CA PHE A 421 7.10 -21.48 18.76
C PHE A 421 7.46 -22.03 17.38
N LYS A 422 6.48 -22.08 16.48
CA LYS A 422 6.65 -22.47 15.08
C LYS A 422 6.86 -21.23 14.23
N ILE A 423 8.09 -21.03 13.79
CA ILE A 423 8.54 -19.78 13.17
C ILE A 423 8.69 -19.99 11.65
N PRO A 424 7.92 -19.26 10.82
CA PRO A 424 7.97 -19.39 9.37
C PRO A 424 9.31 -18.99 8.75
N ILE A 425 9.72 -19.70 7.71
CA ILE A 425 10.88 -19.40 6.87
C ILE A 425 10.44 -19.57 5.41
N TYR A 426 10.49 -18.49 4.62
CA TYR A 426 10.11 -18.52 3.20
C TYR A 426 11.31 -18.81 2.31
N GLN A 427 11.05 -19.25 1.09
CA GLN A 427 12.07 -19.31 0.05
C GLN A 427 12.44 -17.89 -0.39
N ASN A 428 13.73 -17.65 -0.67
CA ASN A 428 14.26 -16.38 -1.19
C ASN A 428 13.90 -15.15 -0.33
N MET A 429 13.88 -15.31 1.00
CA MET A 429 13.75 -14.17 1.91
C MET A 429 14.94 -13.20 1.76
N PRO A 430 14.74 -11.89 2.01
CA PRO A 430 15.84 -10.95 2.09
C PRO A 430 16.88 -11.37 3.13
N GLU A 431 18.17 -11.17 2.84
CA GLU A 431 19.27 -11.60 3.72
C GLU A 431 19.16 -10.98 5.12
N SER A 432 18.82 -9.70 5.19
CA SER A 432 18.51 -8.98 6.42
C SER A 432 17.01 -8.91 6.66
N ARG A 433 16.61 -8.62 7.90
CA ARG A 433 15.22 -8.29 8.24
C ARG A 433 14.70 -7.13 7.40
N VAL A 434 13.42 -7.16 7.04
CA VAL A 434 12.78 -6.06 6.30
C VAL A 434 12.42 -4.93 7.26
N PRO A 435 13.02 -3.73 7.18
CA PRO A 435 12.64 -2.61 8.06
C PRO A 435 11.27 -2.03 7.66
N PRO A 436 10.61 -1.26 8.56
CA PRO A 436 9.41 -0.52 8.17
C PRO A 436 9.77 0.51 7.07
N PRO A 437 8.85 0.83 6.14
CA PRO A 437 9.10 1.82 5.10
C PRO A 437 9.48 3.18 5.67
N ALA A 438 10.47 3.83 5.05
CA ALA A 438 10.88 5.18 5.42
C ALA A 438 9.72 6.17 5.28
N LYS A 439 9.54 7.05 6.28
CA LYS A 439 8.47 8.05 6.34
C LYS A 439 8.75 9.21 5.36
N LEU A 440 8.70 8.94 4.06
CA LEU A 440 9.00 9.93 3.01
C LEU A 440 7.88 10.97 2.82
N GLY A 441 6.66 10.68 3.27
CA GLY A 441 5.53 11.61 3.23
C GLY A 441 4.54 11.35 2.09
N ASN A 442 3.64 12.30 1.89
CA ASN A 442 2.53 12.20 0.93
C ASN A 442 3.04 12.00 -0.52
N PRO A 443 2.50 11.01 -1.27
CA PRO A 443 3.00 10.67 -2.60
C PRO A 443 2.46 11.55 -3.73
N ASN A 444 1.54 12.47 -3.45
CA ASN A 444 0.73 13.11 -4.47
C ASN A 444 1.47 14.23 -5.22
N ASN A 445 1.72 14.01 -6.50
CA ASN A 445 2.34 14.96 -7.43
C ASN A 445 1.40 15.37 -8.58
N TRP A 446 0.08 15.32 -8.39
CA TRP A 446 -0.89 15.69 -9.43
C TRP A 446 -1.30 17.16 -9.37
N LEU A 447 -1.69 17.69 -10.51
CA LEU A 447 -2.41 18.95 -10.64
C LEU A 447 -3.91 18.69 -10.81
N THR A 448 -4.75 19.57 -10.25
CA THR A 448 -6.19 19.64 -10.54
C THR A 448 -6.50 20.69 -11.61
N SER A 449 -5.56 21.61 -11.87
CA SER A 449 -5.62 22.51 -13.02
C SER A 449 -4.22 22.90 -13.51
N LEU A 450 -4.10 23.15 -14.82
CA LEU A 450 -2.99 23.84 -15.47
C LEU A 450 -3.59 24.79 -16.51
N SER A 451 -3.11 26.03 -16.56
CA SER A 451 -3.65 27.05 -17.45
C SER A 451 -2.60 28.10 -17.80
N VAL A 452 -2.74 28.71 -18.97
CA VAL A 452 -2.01 29.91 -19.36
C VAL A 452 -3.00 31.07 -19.47
N GLU A 453 -2.65 32.22 -18.90
CA GLU A 453 -3.55 33.37 -18.83
C GLU A 453 -4.01 33.81 -20.23
N GLY A 454 -5.33 33.76 -20.46
CA GLY A 454 -5.95 34.16 -21.72
C GLY A 454 -5.73 33.21 -22.90
N ILE A 455 -5.05 32.08 -22.72
CA ILE A 455 -4.69 31.15 -23.81
C ILE A 455 -5.07 29.72 -23.44
N PRO A 456 -5.96 29.04 -24.20
CA PRO A 456 -6.31 27.66 -23.96
C PRO A 456 -5.14 26.72 -24.27
N LEU A 457 -5.01 25.65 -23.48
CA LEU A 457 -4.10 24.54 -23.77
C LEU A 457 -4.69 23.65 -24.88
N THR A 458 -3.81 23.09 -25.71
CA THR A 458 -4.16 22.03 -26.66
C THR A 458 -3.36 20.76 -26.32
N PRO A 459 -4.01 19.65 -25.95
CA PRO A 459 -5.44 19.52 -25.61
C PRO A 459 -5.82 20.32 -24.35
N SER A 460 -7.12 20.41 -24.04
CA SER A 460 -7.55 20.94 -22.74
C SER A 460 -6.92 20.15 -21.59
N PHE A 461 -6.70 20.80 -20.45
CA PHE A 461 -6.01 20.16 -19.32
C PHE A 461 -6.70 18.87 -18.86
N ASP A 462 -5.94 17.78 -18.87
CA ASP A 462 -6.28 16.51 -18.21
C ASP A 462 -5.06 16.08 -17.38
N PRO A 463 -5.22 15.75 -16.09
CA PRO A 463 -4.10 15.42 -15.20
C PRO A 463 -3.25 14.20 -15.65
N ASN A 464 -3.76 13.37 -16.56
CA ASN A 464 -3.05 12.24 -17.15
C ASN A 464 -2.27 12.61 -18.42
N ILE A 465 -2.57 13.74 -19.04
CA ILE A 465 -1.84 14.27 -20.20
C ILE A 465 -0.67 15.10 -19.71
N LEU A 466 0.55 14.74 -20.14
CA LEU A 466 1.80 15.36 -19.69
C LEU A 466 2.35 16.39 -20.68
N GLN A 467 1.77 16.52 -21.88
CA GLN A 467 2.24 17.43 -22.92
C GLN A 467 1.09 18.27 -23.47
N TYR A 468 1.35 19.57 -23.64
CA TYR A 468 0.41 20.56 -24.13
C TYR A 468 1.10 21.50 -25.11
N ASP A 469 0.35 22.00 -26.07
CA ASP A 469 0.82 22.96 -27.06
C ASP A 469 0.01 24.26 -26.99
N ILE A 470 0.72 25.38 -27.19
CA ILE A 470 0.18 26.71 -27.26
C ILE A 470 0.85 27.49 -28.40
N LEU A 471 0.05 28.27 -29.11
CA LEU A 471 0.50 29.15 -30.20
C LEU A 471 0.24 30.60 -29.86
N VAL A 472 1.26 31.45 -29.95
CA VAL A 472 1.16 32.88 -29.66
C VAL A 472 1.74 33.73 -30.79
N SER A 473 1.25 34.95 -30.94
CA SER A 473 1.75 35.88 -31.96
C SER A 473 3.18 36.34 -31.64
N SER A 474 3.84 36.93 -32.64
CA SER A 474 5.19 37.51 -32.48
C SER A 474 5.23 38.57 -31.36
N ALA A 475 4.11 39.26 -31.10
CA ALA A 475 3.97 40.29 -30.09
C ALA A 475 3.94 39.75 -28.64
N THR A 476 3.59 38.47 -28.45
CA THR A 476 3.58 37.85 -27.12
C THR A 476 5.00 37.47 -26.71
N THR A 477 5.67 38.34 -25.96
CA THR A 477 7.05 38.11 -25.46
C THR A 477 7.11 37.21 -24.25
N SER A 478 6.00 37.04 -23.54
CA SER A 478 5.92 36.24 -22.32
C SER A 478 4.53 35.65 -22.15
N ILE A 479 4.41 34.54 -21.42
CA ILE A 479 3.14 33.99 -20.95
C ILE A 479 3.13 33.88 -19.43
N ASN A 480 1.94 33.80 -18.83
CA ASN A 480 1.78 33.60 -17.40
C ASN A 480 1.12 32.24 -17.12
N VAL A 481 1.88 31.31 -16.55
CA VAL A 481 1.46 29.93 -16.28
C VAL A 481 0.95 29.82 -14.84
N SER A 482 -0.23 29.23 -14.67
CA SER A 482 -0.84 28.98 -13.36
C SER A 482 -1.28 27.52 -13.24
N ALA A 483 -1.19 26.97 -12.05
CA ALA A 483 -1.63 25.61 -11.75
C ALA A 483 -2.19 25.50 -10.34
N ILE A 484 -3.08 24.53 -10.12
CA ILE A 484 -3.58 24.16 -8.80
C ILE A 484 -3.12 22.73 -8.52
N LYS A 485 -2.41 22.55 -7.42
CA LYS A 485 -1.93 21.25 -6.95
C LYS A 485 -3.05 20.46 -6.26
N ALA A 486 -3.10 19.15 -6.49
CA ALA A 486 -4.08 18.27 -5.85
C ALA A 486 -3.79 18.08 -4.35
N SER A 487 -2.52 18.14 -3.96
CA SER A 487 -2.08 18.06 -2.56
C SER A 487 -1.48 19.38 -2.10
N THR A 488 -1.85 19.82 -0.89
CA THR A 488 -1.22 20.98 -0.25
C THR A 488 0.22 20.71 0.18
N LEU A 489 0.64 19.44 0.23
CA LEU A 489 1.96 19.00 0.66
C LEU A 489 2.99 18.92 -0.48
N SER A 490 2.55 18.98 -1.74
CA SER A 490 3.47 19.03 -2.89
C SER A 490 3.99 20.44 -3.16
N THR A 491 5.11 20.53 -3.87
CA THR A 491 5.65 21.79 -4.41
C THR A 491 5.58 21.79 -5.93
N VAL A 492 5.35 22.96 -6.52
CA VAL A 492 5.29 23.13 -7.98
C VAL A 492 6.31 24.18 -8.39
N SER A 493 7.05 23.90 -9.46
CA SER A 493 7.97 24.82 -10.12
C SER A 493 7.57 25.03 -11.59
N GLY A 494 8.10 26.06 -12.25
CA GLY A 494 7.74 26.40 -13.64
C GLY A 494 6.46 27.22 -13.79
N LEU A 495 5.96 27.83 -12.70
CA LEU A 495 4.79 28.72 -12.71
C LEU A 495 5.20 30.20 -12.79
N GLY A 496 4.23 31.05 -13.11
CA GLY A 496 4.40 32.50 -13.23
C GLY A 496 4.78 32.94 -14.64
N VAL A 497 5.47 34.07 -14.73
CA VAL A 497 5.85 34.67 -16.01
C VAL A 497 7.01 33.89 -16.64
N CYS A 498 6.80 33.40 -17.86
CA CYS A 498 7.81 32.74 -18.69
C CYS A 498 8.08 33.59 -19.92
N GLU A 499 9.32 34.06 -20.07
CA GLU A 499 9.78 34.77 -21.27
C GLU A 499 9.90 33.80 -22.45
N LEU A 500 9.54 34.27 -23.63
CA LEU A 500 9.51 33.48 -24.86
C LEU A 500 10.53 34.01 -25.86
N SER A 501 11.35 33.11 -26.39
CA SER A 501 12.09 33.33 -27.62
C SER A 501 11.19 33.12 -28.83
N VAL A 502 11.51 33.76 -29.95
CA VAL A 502 10.86 33.44 -31.23
C VAL A 502 11.11 31.96 -31.55
N GLY A 503 10.10 31.25 -32.06
CA GLY A 503 10.13 29.81 -32.28
C GLY A 503 9.60 29.01 -31.10
N VAL A 504 10.13 27.80 -30.93
CA VAL A 504 9.65 26.82 -29.94
C VAL A 504 10.28 27.07 -28.57
N ASN A 505 9.45 27.10 -27.53
CA ASN A 505 9.83 27.21 -26.13
C ASN A 505 9.18 26.05 -25.36
N ALA A 506 9.96 25.27 -24.62
CA ALA A 506 9.43 24.24 -23.73
C ALA A 506 9.41 24.77 -22.30
N ILE A 507 8.22 24.80 -21.69
CA ILE A 507 8.03 25.20 -20.29
C ILE A 507 7.66 23.96 -19.48
N ASP A 508 8.55 23.54 -18.58
CA ASP A 508 8.34 22.38 -17.72
C ASP A 508 7.77 22.78 -16.36
N ILE A 509 6.60 22.24 -16.04
CA ILE A 509 5.93 22.39 -14.75
C ILE A 509 6.16 21.11 -13.96
N SER A 510 7.13 21.17 -13.04
CA SER A 510 7.50 20.02 -12.21
C SER A 510 6.77 20.08 -10.86
N VAL A 511 5.94 19.07 -10.62
CA VAL A 511 5.25 18.85 -9.35
C VAL A 511 6.02 17.80 -8.57
N ILE A 512 6.53 18.18 -7.40
CA ILE A 512 7.32 17.32 -6.52
C ILE A 512 6.44 16.97 -5.32
N ALA A 513 6.12 15.68 -5.17
CA ALA A 513 5.42 15.17 -3.99
C ALA A 513 6.29 15.31 -2.75
N GLN A 514 5.69 15.25 -1.56
CA GLN A 514 6.44 15.34 -0.30
C GLN A 514 7.49 14.20 -0.19
N ASN A 515 7.19 13.03 -0.75
CA ASN A 515 8.12 11.91 -0.82
C ASN A 515 9.21 12.02 -1.91
N GLY A 516 9.28 13.13 -2.62
CA GLY A 516 10.29 13.41 -3.65
C GLY A 516 9.96 12.87 -5.04
N ILE A 517 8.85 12.12 -5.23
CA ILE A 517 8.46 11.65 -6.57
C ILE A 517 8.01 12.85 -7.41
N VAL A 518 8.60 12.99 -8.60
CA VAL A 518 8.33 14.11 -9.51
C VAL A 518 7.40 13.68 -10.64
N LYS A 519 6.41 14.51 -10.95
CA LYS A 519 5.63 14.47 -12.20
C LYS A 519 5.81 15.79 -12.93
N THR A 520 6.11 15.73 -14.22
CA THR A 520 6.38 16.91 -15.05
C THR A 520 5.33 17.02 -16.15
N TYR A 521 4.72 18.21 -16.26
CA TYR A 521 3.85 18.62 -17.36
C TYR A 521 4.62 19.60 -18.24
N THR A 522 4.67 19.39 -19.55
CA THR A 522 5.39 20.26 -20.49
C THR A 522 4.41 21.05 -21.34
N ILE A 523 4.56 22.37 -21.39
CA ILE A 523 3.86 23.25 -22.32
C ILE A 523 4.84 23.69 -23.40
N ASN A 524 4.64 23.22 -24.62
CA ASN A 524 5.35 23.70 -25.80
C ASN A 524 4.67 24.98 -26.31
N VAL A 525 5.33 26.11 -26.15
CA VAL A 525 4.84 27.41 -26.58
C VAL A 525 5.58 27.82 -27.83
N VAL A 526 4.83 28.14 -28.86
CA VAL A 526 5.41 28.56 -30.12
C VAL A 526 5.05 29.99 -30.37
N ARG A 527 6.09 30.81 -30.36
CA ARG A 527 6.02 32.23 -30.63
C ARG A 527 6.35 32.49 -32.09
N MET A 528 5.40 33.05 -32.82
CA MET A 528 5.55 33.34 -34.24
C MET A 528 6.72 34.27 -34.57
N ASP A 529 7.29 34.07 -35.75
CA ASP A 529 8.22 35.02 -36.40
C ASP A 529 7.50 35.72 -37.56
N GLU A 530 7.01 36.93 -37.34
CA GLU A 530 6.36 37.73 -38.41
C GLU A 530 7.35 38.25 -39.47
N THR A 531 8.66 38.12 -39.24
CA THR A 531 9.67 38.58 -40.18
C THR A 531 10.10 37.50 -41.18
N GLN A 532 9.70 36.24 -40.97
CA GLN A 532 10.00 35.17 -41.90
C GLN A 532 8.96 35.07 -43.01
N VAL A 533 9.45 35.23 -44.25
CA VAL A 533 8.72 34.79 -45.44
C VAL A 533 8.41 33.31 -45.26
N PRO A 534 7.15 32.86 -45.47
CA PRO A 534 6.84 31.45 -45.51
C PRO A 534 7.86 30.75 -46.42
N GLN A 535 8.54 29.73 -45.90
CA GLN A 535 9.59 29.01 -46.66
C GLN A 535 8.98 28.06 -47.69
N PHE A 536 7.81 28.42 -48.19
CA PHE A 536 7.02 27.79 -49.24
C PHE A 536 6.07 28.82 -49.85
N THR A 537 5.57 28.50 -51.02
CA THR A 537 4.45 29.22 -51.65
C THR A 537 3.24 28.31 -51.71
N THR A 538 2.05 28.89 -51.63
CA THR A 538 0.80 28.14 -51.64
C THR A 538 -0.36 28.98 -52.18
N THR A 539 -1.40 28.31 -52.66
CA THR A 539 -2.70 28.91 -52.99
C THR A 539 -3.57 29.16 -51.76
N TYR A 540 -3.23 28.57 -50.62
CA TYR A 540 -3.94 28.78 -49.36
C TYR A 540 -3.61 30.13 -48.74
N THR A 541 -4.51 30.62 -47.90
CA THR A 541 -4.28 31.85 -47.15
C THR A 541 -3.39 31.52 -45.95
N VAL A 542 -2.13 31.97 -46.00
CA VAL A 542 -1.23 31.92 -44.85
C VAL A 542 -1.45 33.20 -44.03
N GLN A 543 -2.09 33.06 -42.87
CA GLN A 543 -2.39 34.19 -41.99
C GLN A 543 -1.76 33.94 -40.62
N GLY A 544 -0.62 34.60 -40.38
CA GLY A 544 0.21 34.36 -39.20
C GLY A 544 0.62 32.89 -39.13
N ALA A 545 0.13 32.20 -38.10
CA ALA A 545 0.44 30.81 -37.82
C ALA A 545 -0.40 29.78 -38.60
N TYR A 546 -1.41 30.23 -39.35
CA TYR A 546 -2.43 29.35 -39.87
C TYR A 546 -2.37 29.25 -41.39
N ILE A 547 -2.52 28.02 -41.90
CA ILE A 547 -2.85 27.77 -43.29
C ILE A 547 -4.37 27.59 -43.35
N ARG A 548 -5.07 28.59 -43.91
CA ARG A 548 -6.53 28.65 -44.03
C ARG A 548 -6.97 28.36 -45.47
N GLY A 549 -8.22 27.93 -45.61
CA GLY A 549 -8.80 27.59 -46.91
C GLY A 549 -8.81 26.09 -47.21
N VAL A 550 -8.45 25.24 -46.25
CA VAL A 550 -8.53 23.78 -46.39
C VAL A 550 -9.99 23.33 -46.23
N HIS A 551 -10.44 22.46 -47.11
CA HIS A 551 -11.84 22.00 -47.16
C HIS A 551 -12.02 20.60 -46.56
N GLU A 552 -13.25 20.30 -46.09
CA GLU A 552 -13.59 18.97 -45.58
C GLU A 552 -13.31 17.90 -46.65
N LYS A 553 -12.66 16.81 -46.23
CA LYS A 553 -12.32 15.66 -47.09
C LYS A 553 -11.33 15.95 -48.22
N GLN A 554 -10.69 17.11 -48.22
CA GLN A 554 -9.55 17.32 -49.09
C GLN A 554 -8.43 16.32 -48.73
N SER A 555 -7.86 15.65 -49.73
CA SER A 555 -6.76 14.71 -49.47
C SER A 555 -5.47 15.45 -49.10
N ILE A 556 -4.66 14.86 -48.23
CA ILE A 556 -3.36 15.42 -47.84
C ILE A 556 -2.45 15.52 -49.08
N ASN A 557 -2.53 14.56 -50.00
CA ASN A 557 -1.78 14.62 -51.26
C ASN A 557 -2.12 15.85 -52.09
N ASP A 558 -3.41 16.16 -52.26
CA ASP A 558 -3.83 17.34 -53.03
C ASP A 558 -3.41 18.63 -52.33
N PHE A 559 -3.54 18.68 -51.00
CA PHE A 559 -3.08 19.80 -50.20
C PHE A 559 -1.57 20.05 -50.37
N LEU A 560 -0.75 19.01 -50.15
CA LEU A 560 0.71 19.12 -50.27
C LEU A 560 1.15 19.42 -51.71
N ALA A 561 0.44 18.93 -52.73
CA ALA A 561 0.73 19.24 -54.13
C ALA A 561 0.60 20.73 -54.47
N THR A 562 -0.22 21.49 -53.73
CA THR A 562 -0.35 22.94 -53.88
C THR A 562 0.63 23.74 -53.03
N ILE A 563 1.45 23.07 -52.22
CA ILE A 563 2.49 23.72 -51.44
C ILE A 563 3.83 23.45 -52.12
N ILE A 564 4.51 24.53 -52.48
CA ILE A 564 5.81 24.48 -53.14
C ILE A 564 6.84 25.00 -52.15
N PRO A 565 7.60 24.13 -51.45
CA PRO A 565 8.69 24.55 -50.59
C PRO A 565 9.73 25.35 -51.37
N ASN A 566 10.31 26.37 -50.73
CA ASN A 566 11.45 27.08 -51.29
C ASN A 566 12.65 26.13 -51.40
N GLU A 567 13.61 26.44 -52.29
CA GLU A 567 14.80 25.61 -52.49
C GLU A 567 15.53 25.36 -51.15
N GLY A 568 15.83 24.08 -50.86
CA GLY A 568 16.49 23.67 -49.62
C GLY A 568 15.55 23.43 -48.43
N TYR A 569 14.24 23.53 -48.60
CA TYR A 569 13.25 23.22 -47.58
C TYR A 569 12.35 22.05 -47.98
N VAL A 570 11.87 21.34 -46.97
CA VAL A 570 10.84 20.29 -47.11
C VAL A 570 9.72 20.54 -46.12
N VAL A 571 8.53 20.02 -46.44
CA VAL A 571 7.35 20.20 -45.61
C VAL A 571 6.71 18.86 -45.30
N GLU A 572 6.17 18.74 -44.09
CA GLU A 572 5.58 17.50 -43.60
C GLU A 572 4.37 17.82 -42.72
N LEU A 573 3.35 16.97 -42.79
CA LEU A 573 2.13 17.08 -42.00
C LEU A 573 2.17 16.11 -40.83
N PHE A 574 1.78 16.60 -39.66
CA PHE A 574 1.67 15.84 -38.42
C PHE A 574 0.27 16.03 -37.86
N ASP A 575 -0.21 15.05 -37.12
CA ASP A 575 -1.45 15.22 -36.36
C ASP A 575 -1.24 16.18 -35.17
N VAL A 576 -2.33 16.49 -34.49
CA VAL A 576 -2.36 17.34 -33.27
C VAL A 576 -1.49 16.83 -32.13
N THR A 577 -1.07 15.56 -32.15
CA THR A 577 -0.19 14.96 -31.13
C THR A 577 1.29 15.04 -31.53
N GLY A 578 1.58 15.50 -32.74
CA GLY A 578 2.92 15.60 -33.29
C GLY A 578 3.43 14.32 -33.95
N ALA A 579 2.56 13.34 -34.23
CA ALA A 579 2.92 12.14 -34.99
C ALA A 579 2.77 12.36 -36.50
N PRO A 580 3.64 11.79 -37.37
CA PRO A 580 3.53 11.96 -38.82
C PRO A 580 2.16 11.50 -39.32
N LYS A 581 1.48 12.35 -40.09
CA LYS A 581 0.14 12.05 -40.60
C LYS A 581 0.24 11.31 -41.93
N ALA A 582 -0.38 10.14 -42.02
CA ALA A 582 -0.40 9.34 -43.24
C ALA A 582 -1.12 10.09 -44.38
N LEU A 583 -0.66 9.93 -45.62
CA LEU A 583 -1.16 10.69 -46.78
C LEU A 583 -2.64 10.40 -47.14
N ASP A 584 -3.18 9.28 -46.67
CA ASP A 584 -4.57 8.86 -46.84
C ASP A 584 -5.47 9.22 -45.63
N ALA A 585 -4.91 9.82 -44.58
CA ALA A 585 -5.66 10.31 -43.44
C ALA A 585 -6.46 11.58 -43.77
N VAL A 586 -7.46 11.87 -42.94
CA VAL A 586 -8.28 13.08 -43.04
C VAL A 586 -7.56 14.22 -42.33
N MET A 587 -7.35 15.35 -43.01
CA MET A 587 -6.87 16.58 -42.38
C MET A 587 -7.93 17.12 -41.43
N CYS A 588 -7.50 17.61 -40.27
CA CYS A 588 -8.38 18.24 -39.31
C CYS A 588 -7.78 19.55 -38.81
N THR A 589 -8.66 20.43 -38.31
CA THR A 589 -8.22 21.68 -37.69
C THR A 589 -7.34 21.36 -36.49
N GLY A 590 -6.12 21.92 -36.48
CA GLY A 590 -5.10 21.63 -35.46
C GLY A 590 -3.92 20.81 -35.96
N ASP A 591 -4.00 20.15 -37.13
CA ASP A 591 -2.84 19.46 -37.71
C ASP A 591 -1.65 20.41 -37.85
N ILE A 592 -0.46 19.86 -37.65
CA ILE A 592 0.79 20.61 -37.60
C ILE A 592 1.52 20.45 -38.93
N PHE A 593 1.66 21.55 -39.66
CA PHE A 593 2.41 21.65 -40.90
C PHE A 593 3.82 22.15 -40.64
N LYS A 594 4.80 21.23 -40.58
CA LYS A 594 6.20 21.55 -40.29
C LYS A 594 6.97 21.88 -41.55
N VAL A 595 7.83 22.89 -41.46
CA VAL A 595 8.82 23.24 -42.48
C VAL A 595 10.21 22.94 -41.93
N LYS A 596 10.98 22.14 -42.67
CA LYS A 596 12.32 21.72 -42.31
C LYS A 596 13.35 22.21 -43.34
N ASN A 597 14.56 22.49 -42.89
CA ASN A 597 15.69 22.80 -43.78
C ASN A 597 16.33 21.51 -44.35
N ALA A 598 17.33 21.66 -45.21
CA ALA A 598 18.07 20.55 -45.82
C ALA A 598 18.80 19.63 -44.82
N ALA A 599 19.04 20.08 -43.58
CA ALA A 599 19.61 19.27 -42.51
C ALA A 599 18.55 18.46 -41.74
N GLY A 600 17.26 18.61 -42.09
CA GLY A 600 16.14 17.96 -41.41
C GLY A 600 15.66 18.66 -40.14
N GLU A 601 16.22 19.83 -39.83
CA GLU A 601 15.84 20.61 -38.65
C GLU A 601 14.55 21.38 -38.94
N GLN A 602 13.61 21.34 -38.00
CA GLN A 602 12.40 22.14 -38.07
C GLN A 602 12.78 23.62 -37.93
N VAL A 603 12.50 24.42 -38.97
CA VAL A 603 12.77 25.86 -38.99
C VAL A 603 11.51 26.70 -38.76
N ASN A 604 10.34 26.15 -39.09
CA ASN A 604 9.06 26.80 -38.88
C ASN A 604 7.95 25.74 -38.85
N TYR A 605 6.77 26.10 -38.36
CA TYR A 605 5.58 25.29 -38.60
C TYR A 605 4.31 26.16 -38.53
N TYR A 606 3.24 25.63 -39.10
CA TYR A 606 1.94 26.25 -39.20
C TYR A 606 0.88 25.28 -38.71
N ILE A 607 -0.29 25.79 -38.32
CA ILE A 607 -1.44 24.97 -37.98
C ILE A 607 -2.44 24.99 -39.12
N ILE A 608 -2.93 23.82 -39.51
CA ILE A 608 -4.00 23.69 -40.50
C ILE A 608 -5.32 24.13 -39.88
N SER A 609 -6.06 24.95 -40.62
CA SER A 609 -7.43 25.36 -40.31
C SER A 609 -8.36 24.87 -41.40
N VAL A 610 -9.13 23.82 -41.11
CA VAL A 610 -10.14 23.28 -42.03
C VAL A 610 -11.43 24.06 -41.85
N ILE A 611 -11.90 24.75 -42.89
CA ILE A 611 -13.09 25.63 -42.81
C ILE A 611 -14.29 24.82 -42.32
N GLY A 612 -14.90 25.26 -41.22
CA GLY A 612 -16.08 24.65 -40.61
C GLY A 612 -15.82 23.52 -39.60
N ASP A 613 -14.60 22.99 -39.53
CA ASP A 613 -14.19 22.02 -38.50
C ASP A 613 -13.71 22.77 -37.25
N ALA A 614 -14.66 23.26 -36.46
CA ALA A 614 -14.38 23.98 -35.21
C ALA A 614 -13.94 23.04 -34.08
N SER A 615 -14.33 21.76 -34.17
CA SER A 615 -14.00 20.72 -33.19
C SER A 615 -12.61 20.12 -33.37
N GLY A 616 -12.04 20.16 -34.57
CA GLY A 616 -10.76 19.54 -34.91
C GLY A 616 -10.86 18.03 -35.14
N ASP A 617 -12.06 17.50 -35.39
CA ASP A 617 -12.30 16.06 -35.63
C ASP A 617 -12.22 15.69 -37.13
N GLY A 618 -12.01 16.67 -38.00
CA GLY A 618 -11.92 16.50 -39.46
C GLY A 618 -13.26 16.29 -40.16
N ARG A 619 -14.40 16.49 -39.47
CA ARG A 619 -15.76 16.29 -40.01
C ARG A 619 -16.66 17.46 -39.65
N ILE A 620 -17.17 18.16 -40.65
CA ILE A 620 -18.10 19.27 -40.41
C ILE A 620 -19.50 18.73 -40.09
N ASN A 621 -19.89 18.78 -38.82
CA ASN A 621 -21.13 18.15 -38.35
C ASN A 621 -21.85 18.96 -37.24
N SER A 622 -22.88 18.38 -36.63
CA SER A 622 -23.67 19.04 -35.57
C SER A 622 -22.85 19.40 -34.33
N TYR A 623 -21.69 18.76 -34.15
CA TYR A 623 -20.76 19.05 -33.07
C TYR A 623 -20.07 20.40 -33.28
N ASP A 624 -19.54 20.69 -34.47
CA ASP A 624 -18.98 22.00 -34.82
C ASP A 624 -20.03 23.10 -34.71
N LEU A 625 -21.26 22.83 -35.18
CA LEU A 625 -22.39 23.74 -35.03
C LEU A 625 -22.61 24.11 -33.55
N THR A 626 -22.53 23.12 -32.66
CA THR A 626 -22.72 23.32 -31.21
C THR A 626 -21.59 24.15 -30.62
N ILE A 627 -20.35 23.90 -31.02
CA ILE A 627 -19.16 24.65 -30.58
C ILE A 627 -19.28 26.12 -30.97
N ILE A 628 -19.60 26.40 -32.24
CA ILE A 628 -19.79 27.77 -32.75
C ILE A 628 -20.98 28.44 -32.05
N ALA A 629 -22.08 27.73 -31.82
CA ALA A 629 -23.25 28.27 -31.13
C ALA A 629 -22.89 28.74 -29.72
N LYS A 630 -22.19 27.90 -28.95
CA LYS A 630 -21.73 28.21 -27.60
C LYS A 630 -20.76 29.40 -27.57
N TYR A 631 -19.90 29.52 -28.57
CA TYR A 631 -19.02 30.68 -28.71
C TYR A 631 -19.80 31.97 -28.96
N VAL A 632 -20.76 31.97 -29.89
CA VAL A 632 -21.58 33.15 -30.22
C VAL A 632 -22.38 33.65 -29.01
N ILE A 633 -22.87 32.75 -28.16
CA ILE A 633 -23.60 33.10 -26.92
C ILE A 633 -22.67 33.34 -25.73
N LYS A 634 -21.34 33.31 -25.93
CA LYS A 634 -20.30 33.54 -24.91
C LYS A 634 -20.30 32.51 -23.76
N GLU A 635 -20.85 31.33 -24.00
CA GLU A 635 -20.77 30.18 -23.08
C GLU A 635 -19.47 29.37 -23.27
N LEU A 636 -18.76 29.59 -24.38
CA LEU A 636 -17.49 28.94 -24.68
C LEU A 636 -16.51 29.98 -25.23
N ALA A 637 -15.26 29.96 -24.75
CA ALA A 637 -14.16 30.70 -25.36
C ALA A 637 -13.19 29.69 -25.95
N PHE A 638 -12.91 29.79 -27.24
CA PHE A 638 -11.79 29.11 -27.88
C PHE A 638 -11.06 30.10 -28.81
N SER A 639 -9.79 29.82 -29.08
CA SER A 639 -8.90 30.70 -29.84
C SER A 639 -8.05 29.84 -30.77
N GLY A 640 -7.21 30.48 -31.58
CA GLY A 640 -6.32 29.79 -32.49
C GLY A 640 -7.02 29.10 -33.67
N SER A 641 -6.63 27.88 -34.04
CA SER A 641 -7.10 27.24 -35.27
C SER A 641 -8.62 27.01 -35.28
N SER A 642 -9.23 26.67 -34.15
CA SER A 642 -10.68 26.50 -34.04
C SER A 642 -11.46 27.78 -34.30
N ILE A 643 -10.93 28.97 -33.93
CA ILE A 643 -11.61 30.24 -34.26
C ILE A 643 -11.42 30.61 -35.74
N GLN A 644 -10.28 30.24 -36.32
CA GLN A 644 -10.02 30.43 -37.75
C GLN A 644 -10.91 29.53 -38.62
N SER A 645 -11.21 28.31 -38.16
CA SER A 645 -12.12 27.38 -38.85
C SER A 645 -13.58 27.75 -38.66
N ALA A 646 -13.94 28.34 -37.52
CA ALA A 646 -15.30 28.81 -37.23
C ALA A 646 -15.69 30.08 -38.01
N ASP A 647 -14.73 30.91 -38.43
CA ASP A 647 -14.93 32.09 -39.29
C ASP A 647 -15.06 31.65 -40.76
N VAL A 648 -16.22 31.10 -41.12
CA VAL A 648 -16.44 30.40 -42.39
C VAL A 648 -16.67 31.36 -43.55
N ASN A 649 -17.13 32.58 -43.27
CA ASN A 649 -17.26 33.63 -44.28
C ASN A 649 -15.98 34.49 -44.43
N ASN A 650 -14.97 34.24 -43.60
CA ASN A 650 -13.68 34.93 -43.59
C ASN A 650 -13.80 36.46 -43.45
N ASP A 651 -14.77 36.93 -42.67
CA ASP A 651 -14.94 38.36 -42.35
C ASP A 651 -14.11 38.79 -41.12
N GLY A 652 -13.42 37.83 -40.50
CA GLY A 652 -12.60 38.03 -39.31
C GLY A 652 -13.39 38.04 -38.00
N ARG A 653 -14.69 37.68 -38.02
CA ARG A 653 -15.57 37.68 -36.85
C ARG A 653 -16.50 36.47 -36.84
N VAL A 654 -16.25 35.53 -35.95
CA VAL A 654 -17.19 34.43 -35.69
C VAL A 654 -18.47 34.95 -35.03
N ASN A 655 -19.59 34.90 -35.75
CA ASN A 655 -20.88 35.40 -35.29
C ASN A 655 -22.06 34.50 -35.72
N SER A 656 -23.30 34.98 -35.51
CA SER A 656 -24.50 34.19 -35.85
C SER A 656 -24.63 33.89 -37.35
N TYR A 657 -23.93 34.64 -38.20
CA TYR A 657 -23.87 34.38 -39.63
C TYR A 657 -23.06 33.11 -39.94
N ASP A 658 -21.87 32.94 -39.36
CA ASP A 658 -21.07 31.72 -39.48
C ASP A 658 -21.83 30.48 -38.99
N LEU A 659 -22.49 30.63 -37.83
CA LEU A 659 -23.36 29.60 -37.29
C LEU A 659 -24.45 29.18 -38.28
N THR A 660 -25.03 30.15 -38.99
CA THR A 660 -26.07 29.89 -39.99
C THR A 660 -25.50 29.15 -41.21
N LEU A 661 -24.29 29.50 -41.65
CA LEU A 661 -23.63 28.84 -42.77
C LEU A 661 -23.29 27.39 -42.45
N ILE A 662 -22.76 27.12 -41.26
CA ILE A 662 -22.49 25.76 -40.78
C ILE A 662 -23.79 24.97 -40.63
N ALA A 663 -24.84 25.58 -40.07
CA ALA A 663 -26.14 24.92 -39.97
C ALA A 663 -26.67 24.48 -41.34
N LYS A 664 -26.59 25.36 -42.35
CA LYS A 664 -27.00 25.06 -43.74
C LYS A 664 -26.17 23.97 -44.38
N HIS A 665 -24.86 23.92 -44.13
CA HIS A 665 -23.98 22.85 -44.61
C HIS A 665 -24.33 21.50 -43.99
N VAL A 666 -24.49 21.46 -42.66
CA VAL A 666 -24.83 20.24 -41.92
C VAL A 666 -26.16 19.64 -42.38
N ILE A 667 -27.17 20.47 -42.70
CA ILE A 667 -28.46 20.02 -43.26
C ILE A 667 -28.46 19.89 -44.79
N LYS A 668 -27.32 20.07 -45.46
CA LYS A 668 -27.11 19.91 -46.91
C LYS A 668 -27.94 20.85 -47.79
N VAL A 669 -28.22 22.06 -47.29
CA VAL A 669 -28.94 23.11 -48.04
C VAL A 669 -27.99 23.98 -48.86
N THR A 670 -26.77 24.23 -48.39
CA THR A 670 -25.76 25.02 -49.09
C THR A 670 -24.36 24.55 -48.71
N PRO A 671 -23.45 24.30 -49.67
CA PRO A 671 -22.06 23.97 -49.35
C PRO A 671 -21.29 25.19 -48.83
N LEU A 672 -20.26 24.98 -48.02
CA LEU A 672 -19.37 26.03 -47.51
C LEU A 672 -18.34 26.53 -48.55
N TYR A 673 -18.10 25.75 -49.60
CA TYR A 673 -17.08 25.96 -50.61
C TYR A 673 -17.51 25.40 -51.97
#